data_AF-A0AAD8BL22-F1
#
_entry.id   AF-A0AAD8BL22-F1
#
_cell.length_a   1.000
_cell.length_b   1.000
_cell.length_c   1.000
_cell.angle_alpha   90.00
_cell.angle_beta   90.00
_cell.angle_gamma   90.00
#
_symmetry.space_group_name_H-M   'P 1'
#
loop_
_entity.id
_entity.type
_entity.pdbx_description
1 polymer ?
#
loop_
_entity_poly.entity_id
_entity_poly.type
_entity_poly.pdbx_seq_one_letter_code
_entity_poly.pdbx_strand_id
1 'polypeptide(L)'
;MLLFLALFAFVDVLVSQVHDINTDPLTQEELNAKIAKLECIVNTLGNQVMQNQLFVEERVRSDGMSGVKKVRLYHEGTSPYFADTHIAQSAIAIHDHANYDRTLGIGEFIGVLNGVEFRTRHNDYKLKQPSTVTKNYHETEDIFLPNVPPEVLHQYTIQDQITEMREWYRAFKEQNITHRDYRPYFKPIICALEGAWTLSKDLEESFPSDRHHLDAKTWADMAEKISYTSYTGSKHNLENFAFLPSKLYSMEGGVPEYAQWNYRVICHPLSFDIPTSFFKLEDDIGHRLATEMDLKRAMNSRAARFKINEFNQERQTIYTLLDRIMYELPGLDNYLANITDTTYGLTAMDVNQTGKALNAGFYHRWYQYSEAGAMGDSVNHRGFNDETLWVAMTTQPNIMPLSMNYCPQETCVRETKRVTFAIPLEIIYATPLLMWNPYNVAFYPEDPKTDPRAQGVTANGRNGGFTRETAYNGTNRENYYRTPASFYTSFDVEQDNADTAKGSVGVLDKNGNVQQMAASGPRIITPEIEGVGTIRLRYPIFPVHTDGSTIGRDLAALKEIVVRMYKYQHLLEQGQTVTQPVDADVGFTLGETYQNPPGLHAHEFTVSAADHALLLSGKNITVVTSLALGHTHELKIDYDSSRGFYFYLSCDGMDNCWDGHPHRLIKEF
;
A
#
# COMPACT_ATOMS: atom_id res chain seq x y z
N MET A 1 -5.59 -42.52 -5.82
CA MET A 1 -5.56 -43.95 -6.19
C MET A 1 -4.45 -44.28 -7.20
N LEU A 2 -4.32 -43.55 -8.32
CA LEU A 2 -3.23 -43.74 -9.29
C LEU A 2 -1.82 -43.46 -8.73
N LEU A 3 -1.66 -42.47 -7.82
CA LEU A 3 -0.39 -42.19 -7.13
C LEU A 3 0.03 -43.30 -6.15
N PHE A 4 -0.95 -44.00 -5.56
CA PHE A 4 -0.73 -45.11 -4.61
C PHE A 4 -0.28 -46.38 -5.35
N LEU A 5 -0.84 -46.63 -6.55
CA LEU A 5 -0.43 -47.75 -7.41
C LEU A 5 0.99 -47.56 -7.97
N ALA A 6 1.40 -46.32 -8.26
CA ALA A 6 2.77 -46.02 -8.69
C ALA A 6 3.81 -46.24 -7.58
N LEU A 7 3.46 -45.93 -6.31
CA LEU A 7 4.36 -46.16 -5.16
C LEU A 7 4.50 -47.66 -4.84
N PHE A 8 3.43 -48.45 -4.92
CA PHE A 8 3.51 -49.91 -4.69
C PHE A 8 4.31 -50.63 -5.78
N ALA A 9 4.18 -50.22 -7.04
CA ALA A 9 5.02 -50.75 -8.12
C ALA A 9 6.51 -50.38 -7.94
N PHE A 10 6.82 -49.23 -7.33
CA PHE A 10 8.18 -48.82 -7.01
C PHE A 10 8.78 -49.62 -5.84
N VAL A 11 7.96 -49.96 -4.84
CA VAL A 11 8.38 -50.78 -3.68
C VAL A 11 8.60 -52.24 -4.09
N ASP A 12 7.76 -52.81 -4.96
CA ASP A 12 7.98 -54.20 -5.45
C ASP A 12 9.24 -54.35 -6.33
N VAL A 13 9.63 -53.31 -7.07
CA VAL A 13 10.90 -53.28 -7.81
C VAL A 13 12.10 -53.16 -6.86
N LEU A 14 11.96 -52.43 -5.74
CA LEU A 14 12.99 -52.32 -4.71
C LEU A 14 13.11 -53.59 -3.86
N VAL A 15 12.01 -54.29 -3.57
CA VAL A 15 12.00 -55.49 -2.72
C VAL A 15 12.44 -56.74 -3.50
N SER A 16 12.13 -56.84 -4.81
CA SER A 16 12.58 -57.98 -5.62
C SER A 16 14.09 -57.96 -5.97
N GLN A 17 14.78 -56.83 -5.79
CA GLN A 17 16.24 -56.74 -5.99
C GLN A 17 17.07 -56.99 -4.72
N VAL A 18 16.43 -57.24 -3.57
CA VAL A 18 17.13 -57.45 -2.27
C VAL A 18 17.29 -58.96 -1.95
N HIS A 19 16.99 -59.86 -2.88
CA HIS A 19 17.14 -61.32 -2.68
C HIS A 19 18.32 -61.99 -3.39
N ASP A 20 19.24 -61.23 -3.96
CA ASP A 20 20.55 -61.74 -4.40
C ASP A 20 21.68 -60.93 -3.73
N ILE A 21 21.97 -61.25 -2.46
CA ILE A 21 23.25 -60.88 -1.85
C ILE A 21 24.27 -61.95 -2.30
N ASN A 22 24.66 -61.88 -3.58
CA ASN A 22 25.90 -62.49 -4.05
C ASN A 22 27.01 -61.45 -3.83
N THR A 23 27.95 -61.78 -2.95
CA THR A 23 29.04 -60.92 -2.49
C THR A 23 30.20 -60.88 -3.49
N ASP A 24 29.95 -60.39 -4.70
CA ASP A 24 31.03 -59.92 -5.58
C ASP A 24 31.12 -58.39 -5.50
N PRO A 25 32.32 -57.81 -5.34
CA PRO A 25 32.48 -56.37 -5.34
C PRO A 25 32.05 -55.83 -6.72
N LEU A 26 31.11 -54.87 -6.71
CA LEU A 26 30.72 -54.13 -7.92
C LEU A 26 31.97 -53.69 -8.67
N THR A 27 32.00 -53.97 -9.96
CA THR A 27 33.06 -53.44 -10.81
C THR A 27 33.01 -51.90 -10.79
N GLN A 28 34.16 -51.25 -10.99
CA GLN A 28 34.21 -49.78 -11.05
C GLN A 28 33.23 -49.20 -12.07
N GLU A 29 32.99 -49.92 -13.17
CA GLU A 29 32.05 -49.55 -14.23
C GLU A 29 30.59 -49.60 -13.75
N GLU A 30 30.20 -50.66 -13.03
CA GLU A 30 28.85 -50.77 -12.45
C GLU A 30 28.60 -49.74 -11.35
N LEU A 31 29.63 -49.41 -10.55
CA LEU A 31 29.54 -48.36 -9.54
C LEU A 31 29.35 -46.98 -10.20
N ASN A 32 30.14 -46.67 -11.22
CA ASN A 32 30.02 -45.42 -11.99
C ASN A 32 28.64 -45.31 -12.67
N ALA A 33 28.12 -46.41 -13.24
CA ALA A 33 26.79 -46.44 -13.84
C ALA A 33 25.67 -46.21 -12.80
N LYS A 34 25.81 -46.78 -11.60
CA LYS A 34 24.87 -46.53 -10.48
C LYS A 34 24.92 -45.09 -9.99
N ILE A 35 26.11 -44.49 -9.88
CA ILE A 35 26.28 -43.07 -9.50
C ILE A 35 25.63 -42.16 -10.55
N ALA A 36 25.92 -42.36 -11.84
CA ALA A 36 25.31 -41.58 -12.92
C ALA A 36 23.77 -41.68 -12.94
N LYS A 37 23.24 -42.87 -12.64
CA LYS A 37 21.79 -43.07 -12.50
C LYS A 37 21.22 -42.30 -11.30
N LEU A 38 21.90 -42.30 -10.16
CA LEU A 38 21.49 -41.54 -8.98
C LEU A 38 21.54 -40.03 -9.23
N GLU A 39 22.59 -39.53 -9.88
CA GLU A 39 22.71 -38.12 -10.29
C GLU A 39 21.55 -37.72 -11.22
N CYS A 40 21.21 -38.57 -12.19
CA CYS A 40 20.07 -38.35 -13.08
C CYS A 40 18.73 -38.29 -12.31
N ILE A 41 18.51 -39.21 -11.36
CA ILE A 41 17.30 -39.23 -10.52
C ILE A 41 17.23 -37.96 -9.66
N VAL A 42 18.32 -37.59 -8.99
CA VAL A 42 18.40 -36.39 -8.13
C VAL A 42 18.13 -35.13 -8.95
N ASN A 43 18.72 -34.99 -10.14
CA ASN A 43 18.45 -33.87 -11.05
C ASN A 43 16.99 -33.81 -11.48
N THR A 44 16.39 -34.96 -11.82
CA THR A 44 14.98 -35.03 -12.23
C THR A 44 14.04 -34.63 -11.08
N LEU A 45 14.30 -35.13 -9.87
CA LEU A 45 13.54 -34.77 -8.67
C LEU A 45 13.72 -33.30 -8.31
N GLY A 46 14.94 -32.77 -8.37
CA GLY A 46 15.22 -31.35 -8.15
C GLY A 46 14.46 -30.45 -9.12
N ASN A 47 14.49 -30.79 -10.42
CA ASN A 47 13.71 -30.09 -11.43
C ASN A 47 12.20 -30.15 -11.15
N GLN A 48 11.67 -31.31 -10.74
CA GLN A 48 10.25 -31.43 -10.38
C GLN A 48 9.90 -30.56 -9.16
N VAL A 49 10.77 -30.47 -8.15
CA VAL A 49 10.57 -29.60 -6.99
C VAL A 49 10.56 -28.13 -7.42
N MET A 50 11.47 -27.71 -8.29
CA MET A 50 11.48 -26.35 -8.84
C MET A 50 10.18 -26.03 -9.59
N GLN A 51 9.68 -26.96 -10.41
CA GLN A 51 8.41 -26.78 -11.12
C GLN A 51 7.20 -26.74 -10.18
N ASN A 52 7.18 -27.57 -9.13
CA ASN A 52 6.14 -27.52 -8.10
C ASN A 52 6.15 -26.19 -7.35
N GLN A 53 7.34 -25.66 -7.02
CA GLN A 53 7.47 -24.35 -6.40
C GLN A 53 6.94 -23.24 -7.31
N LEU A 54 7.34 -23.24 -8.59
CA LEU A 54 6.83 -22.28 -9.56
C LEU A 54 5.31 -22.37 -9.72
N PHE A 55 4.74 -23.57 -9.74
CA PHE A 55 3.29 -23.77 -9.77
C PHE A 55 2.58 -23.16 -8.56
N VAL A 56 3.14 -23.28 -7.36
CA VAL A 56 2.59 -22.64 -6.16
C VAL A 56 2.67 -21.12 -6.26
N GLU A 57 3.81 -20.57 -6.71
CA GLU A 57 3.96 -19.13 -6.91
C GLU A 57 2.96 -18.59 -7.97
N GLU A 58 2.80 -19.29 -9.10
CA GLU A 58 1.83 -18.95 -10.15
C GLU A 58 0.39 -19.03 -9.67
N ARG A 59 0.06 -20.04 -8.85
CA ARG A 59 -1.26 -20.12 -8.22
C ARG A 59 -1.54 -18.89 -7.36
N VAL A 60 -0.59 -18.46 -6.53
CA VAL A 60 -0.73 -17.26 -5.71
C VAL A 60 -0.84 -15.99 -6.58
N ARG A 61 -0.08 -15.88 -7.69
CA ARG A 61 -0.23 -14.79 -8.68
C ARG A 61 -1.61 -14.79 -9.35
N SER A 62 -2.23 -15.95 -9.49
CA SER A 62 -3.58 -16.07 -10.07
C SER A 62 -4.71 -15.82 -9.07
N ASP A 63 -4.48 -16.09 -7.78
CA ASP A 63 -5.49 -15.94 -6.72
C ASP A 63 -5.71 -14.46 -6.33
N GLY A 64 -4.78 -13.56 -6.63
CA GLY A 64 -4.86 -12.14 -6.29
C GLY A 64 -3.66 -11.35 -6.81
N MET A 65 -3.38 -10.19 -6.21
CA MET A 65 -2.26 -9.30 -6.58
C MET A 65 -1.24 -9.13 -5.45
N SER A 66 -0.10 -8.51 -5.69
CA SER A 66 0.89 -8.26 -4.63
C SER A 66 0.30 -7.29 -3.60
N GLY A 67 0.43 -7.60 -2.32
CA GLY A 67 -0.21 -6.82 -1.28
C GLY A 67 -0.23 -7.48 0.09
N VAL A 68 -0.85 -6.80 1.04
CA VAL A 68 -1.13 -7.34 2.37
C VAL A 68 -2.30 -8.31 2.26
N LYS A 69 -2.17 -9.49 2.86
CA LYS A 69 -3.22 -10.50 2.90
C LYS A 69 -4.06 -10.37 4.17
N LYS A 70 -3.41 -10.42 5.35
CA LYS A 70 -4.06 -10.35 6.67
C LYS A 70 -3.08 -9.87 7.74
N VAL A 71 -3.61 -9.31 8.82
CA VAL A 71 -2.91 -9.14 10.10
C VAL A 71 -3.21 -10.31 11.03
N ARG A 72 -2.64 -10.28 12.23
CA ARG A 72 -3.02 -11.19 13.31
C ARG A 72 -4.50 -11.01 13.67
N LEU A 73 -5.15 -12.12 13.98
CA LEU A 73 -6.50 -12.17 14.53
C LEU A 73 -6.50 -11.84 16.03
N TYR A 74 -7.27 -10.82 16.42
CA TYR A 74 -7.54 -10.41 17.79
C TYR A 74 -9.03 -10.49 18.13
N HIS A 75 -9.89 -10.24 17.15
CA HIS A 75 -11.34 -10.26 17.28
C HIS A 75 -11.95 -11.29 16.33
N GLU A 76 -12.96 -11.99 16.81
CA GLU A 76 -13.83 -12.86 16.04
C GLU A 76 -15.29 -12.48 16.35
N GLY A 77 -16.24 -13.04 15.62
CA GLY A 77 -17.65 -12.89 15.95
C GLY A 77 -18.53 -13.94 15.31
N THR A 78 -19.83 -13.83 15.55
CA THR A 78 -20.85 -14.78 15.05
C THR A 78 -21.03 -14.73 13.54
N SER A 79 -20.45 -13.74 12.87
CA SER A 79 -20.46 -13.54 11.43
C SER A 79 -19.04 -13.26 10.92
N PRO A 80 -18.67 -13.69 9.70
CA PRO A 80 -17.31 -13.57 9.19
C PRO A 80 -16.75 -12.14 9.16
N TYR A 81 -17.59 -11.12 8.98
CA TYR A 81 -17.16 -9.72 8.91
C TYR A 81 -16.71 -9.13 10.26
N PHE A 82 -16.98 -9.81 11.38
CA PHE A 82 -16.45 -9.42 12.70
C PHE A 82 -14.99 -9.86 12.91
N ALA A 83 -14.48 -10.78 12.08
CA ALA A 83 -13.10 -11.23 12.19
C ALA A 83 -12.14 -10.21 11.57
N ASP A 84 -10.98 -10.02 12.19
CA ASP A 84 -9.95 -9.10 11.67
C ASP A 84 -9.43 -9.55 10.29
N THR A 85 -9.10 -8.57 9.44
CA THR A 85 -8.61 -8.79 8.06
C THR A 85 -7.19 -8.23 7.89
N HIS A 86 -6.93 -7.40 6.90
CA HIS A 86 -5.80 -6.45 6.86
C HIS A 86 -6.05 -5.22 7.76
N ILE A 87 -7.27 -5.09 8.29
CA ILE A 87 -7.67 -4.09 9.29
C ILE A 87 -8.13 -4.82 10.56
N ALA A 88 -7.60 -4.39 11.71
CA ALA A 88 -8.09 -4.77 13.04
C ALA A 88 -8.51 -3.48 13.77
N GLN A 89 -7.93 -3.16 14.94
CA GLN A 89 -8.08 -1.82 15.55
C GLN A 89 -7.40 -0.72 14.71
N SER A 90 -6.36 -1.08 13.96
CA SER A 90 -5.68 -0.18 13.03
C SER A 90 -5.35 -0.87 11.71
N ALA A 91 -5.09 -0.08 10.67
CA ALA A 91 -4.72 -0.59 9.36
C ALA A 91 -3.33 -1.26 9.44
N ILE A 92 -3.18 -2.50 8.98
CA ILE A 92 -1.94 -3.30 9.10
C ILE A 92 -1.30 -3.29 10.50
N ALA A 93 -2.09 -3.12 11.56
CA ALA A 93 -1.61 -2.98 12.93
C ALA A 93 -0.58 -1.83 13.11
N ILE A 94 -0.76 -0.71 12.39
CA ILE A 94 0.02 0.51 12.64
C ILE A 94 -0.21 1.03 14.06
N HIS A 95 0.84 1.54 14.70
CA HIS A 95 0.80 2.14 16.04
C HIS A 95 1.92 3.17 16.23
N ASP A 96 1.88 3.91 17.33
CA ASP A 96 2.73 5.08 17.57
C ASP A 96 3.94 4.78 18.48
N HIS A 97 5.13 5.06 17.94
CA HIS A 97 6.38 5.16 18.70
C HIS A 97 6.86 6.60 18.82
N ALA A 98 5.95 7.52 19.15
CA ALA A 98 6.24 8.96 19.15
C ALA A 98 7.31 9.39 20.18
N ASN A 99 7.67 8.53 21.14
CA ASN A 99 8.80 8.75 22.05
C ASN A 99 10.13 8.19 21.51
N TYR A 100 10.17 7.66 20.30
CA TYR A 100 11.40 7.25 19.64
C TYR A 100 11.76 8.23 18.52
N ASP A 101 13.07 8.37 18.27
CA ASP A 101 13.58 9.15 17.14
C ASP A 101 13.38 8.36 15.85
N ARG A 102 12.47 8.85 14.98
CA ARG A 102 12.21 8.35 13.61
C ARG A 102 11.64 6.93 13.52
N THR A 103 11.16 6.35 14.61
CA THR A 103 10.62 4.99 14.62
C THR A 103 9.12 4.99 14.33
N LEU A 104 8.69 4.08 13.48
CA LEU A 104 7.28 3.84 13.14
C LEU A 104 6.94 2.38 13.44
N GLY A 105 5.78 2.18 14.07
CA GLY A 105 5.26 0.85 14.38
C GLY A 105 4.31 0.34 13.31
N ILE A 106 4.54 -0.89 12.87
CA ILE A 106 3.63 -1.75 12.10
C ILE A 106 3.72 -3.14 12.71
N GLY A 107 2.59 -3.75 13.06
CA GLY A 107 2.58 -5.11 13.62
C GLY A 107 2.98 -6.21 12.62
N GLU A 108 2.78 -7.46 13.02
CA GLU A 108 2.93 -8.61 12.13
C GLU A 108 1.81 -8.66 11.08
N PHE A 109 2.17 -8.89 9.82
CA PHE A 109 1.21 -9.14 8.75
C PHE A 109 1.71 -10.21 7.78
N ILE A 110 0.79 -10.78 7.02
CA ILE A 110 1.08 -11.66 5.89
C ILE A 110 1.12 -10.81 4.63
N GLY A 111 2.25 -10.84 3.94
CA GLY A 111 2.45 -10.16 2.66
C GLY A 111 2.55 -11.15 1.51
N VAL A 112 2.14 -10.71 0.32
CA VAL A 112 2.35 -11.39 -0.94
C VAL A 112 3.11 -10.46 -1.87
N LEU A 113 4.26 -10.91 -2.39
CA LEU A 113 5.03 -10.18 -3.40
C LEU A 113 5.37 -11.12 -4.55
N ASN A 114 4.87 -10.83 -5.73
CA ASN A 114 5.08 -11.61 -6.95
C ASN A 114 4.89 -13.14 -6.73
N GLY A 115 3.76 -13.53 -6.15
CA GLY A 115 3.44 -14.94 -5.88
C GLY A 115 4.07 -15.55 -4.63
N VAL A 116 4.92 -14.81 -3.91
CA VAL A 116 5.55 -15.30 -2.67
C VAL A 116 4.78 -14.81 -1.46
N GLU A 117 4.14 -15.74 -0.75
CA GLU A 117 3.46 -15.48 0.52
C GLU A 117 4.40 -15.69 1.70
N PHE A 118 4.48 -14.71 2.59
CA PHE A 118 5.36 -14.71 3.76
C PHE A 118 4.71 -13.98 4.93
N ARG A 119 5.13 -14.26 6.17
CA ARG A 119 4.67 -13.55 7.37
C ARG A 119 5.82 -12.75 7.95
N THR A 120 5.62 -11.46 8.16
CA THR A 120 6.60 -10.59 8.79
C THR A 120 6.70 -10.88 10.29
N ARG A 121 7.82 -10.52 10.91
CA ARG A 121 7.84 -10.22 12.35
C ARG A 121 7.10 -8.91 12.64
N HIS A 122 7.02 -8.50 13.90
CA HIS A 122 6.61 -7.14 14.24
C HIS A 122 7.63 -6.14 13.68
N ASN A 123 7.17 -5.06 13.04
CA ASN A 123 7.98 -4.16 12.23
C ASN A 123 8.04 -2.74 12.82
N ASP A 124 8.91 -2.55 13.83
CA ASP A 124 9.25 -1.21 14.34
C ASP A 124 10.43 -0.65 13.53
N TYR A 125 10.14 -0.12 12.35
CA TYR A 125 11.16 0.33 11.40
C TYR A 125 11.48 1.83 11.57
N LYS A 126 12.63 2.24 11.04
CA LYS A 126 13.08 3.64 11.06
C LYS A 126 12.88 4.34 9.72
N LEU A 127 12.67 5.65 9.76
CA LEU A 127 12.75 6.53 8.57
C LEU A 127 14.17 6.59 8.01
N LYS A 128 14.54 5.54 7.28
CA LYS A 128 15.79 5.39 6.56
C LYS A 128 15.56 5.30 5.07
N GLN A 129 16.48 5.87 4.32
CA GLN A 129 16.51 5.80 2.86
C GLN A 129 17.68 4.95 2.38
N PRO A 130 17.63 4.43 1.14
CA PRO A 130 18.78 3.81 0.49
C PRO A 130 19.98 4.76 0.47
N SER A 131 21.20 4.23 0.51
CA SER A 131 22.42 5.04 0.46
C SER A 131 22.43 5.98 -0.75
N THR A 132 22.76 7.25 -0.52
CA THR A 132 22.87 8.26 -1.58
C THR A 132 24.25 8.26 -2.23
N VAL A 133 25.24 7.59 -1.60
CA VAL A 133 26.65 7.64 -1.98
C VAL A 133 27.29 6.29 -2.31
N THR A 134 26.61 5.17 -2.04
CA THR A 134 27.13 3.81 -2.33
C THR A 134 26.08 2.92 -3.00
N LYS A 135 26.56 1.84 -3.65
CA LYS A 135 25.74 0.73 -4.15
C LYS A 135 25.80 -0.49 -3.24
N ASN A 136 26.25 -0.36 -2.00
CA ASN A 136 26.45 -1.55 -1.17
C ASN A 136 25.11 -2.13 -0.73
N TYR A 137 25.08 -3.46 -0.65
CA TYR A 137 23.93 -4.23 -0.20
C TYR A 137 23.44 -3.75 1.18
N HIS A 138 22.13 -3.48 1.28
CA HIS A 138 21.44 -3.03 2.50
C HIS A 138 21.95 -1.72 3.14
N GLU A 139 22.84 -0.98 2.48
CA GLU A 139 23.34 0.28 3.03
C GLU A 139 22.24 1.35 3.01
N THR A 140 22.03 1.99 4.16
CA THR A 140 20.96 2.97 4.37
C THR A 140 21.45 4.15 5.17
N GLU A 141 20.78 5.29 4.97
CA GLU A 141 21.04 6.56 5.63
C GLU A 141 19.78 7.04 6.35
N ASP A 142 19.93 7.79 7.45
CA ASP A 142 18.78 8.44 8.08
C ASP A 142 18.23 9.52 7.14
N ILE A 143 16.90 9.58 6.96
CA ILE A 143 16.28 10.61 6.13
C ILE A 143 16.55 12.00 6.73
N PHE A 144 16.83 13.02 5.92
CA PHE A 144 16.96 14.37 6.46
C PHE A 144 15.60 14.86 6.99
N LEU A 145 15.53 15.26 8.26
CA LEU A 145 14.31 15.80 8.85
C LEU A 145 14.12 17.26 8.43
N PRO A 146 12.87 17.69 8.20
CA PRO A 146 12.61 19.08 7.85
C PRO A 146 13.08 20.03 8.97
N ASN A 147 13.63 21.16 8.55
CA ASN A 147 14.00 22.23 9.48
C ASN A 147 12.75 22.83 10.16
N VAL A 148 12.97 23.53 11.26
CA VAL A 148 11.92 24.37 11.87
C VAL A 148 11.78 25.65 11.04
N PRO A 149 10.55 26.11 10.72
CA PRO A 149 10.36 27.40 10.07
C PRO A 149 11.07 28.54 10.82
N PRO A 150 11.86 29.40 10.15
CA PRO A 150 12.55 30.52 10.78
C PRO A 150 11.61 31.45 11.55
N GLU A 151 10.38 31.63 11.07
CA GLU A 151 9.32 32.44 11.68
C GLU A 151 8.97 31.94 13.09
N VAL A 152 9.06 30.63 13.33
CA VAL A 152 8.93 30.06 14.68
C VAL A 152 10.16 30.40 15.50
N LEU A 153 11.37 30.17 14.98
CA LEU A 153 12.62 30.35 15.74
C LEU A 153 12.91 31.82 16.09
N HIS A 154 12.40 32.77 15.31
CA HIS A 154 12.58 34.20 15.52
C HIS A 154 11.66 34.79 16.60
N GLN A 155 10.67 34.04 17.12
CA GLN A 155 9.83 34.55 18.19
C GLN A 155 10.61 34.69 19.51
N TYR A 156 10.32 35.75 20.26
CA TYR A 156 11.04 36.10 21.47
C TYR A 156 10.74 35.17 22.66
N THR A 157 9.50 34.69 22.77
CA THR A 157 9.08 33.82 23.86
C THR A 157 8.70 32.43 23.34
N ILE A 158 8.83 31.42 24.20
CA ILE A 158 8.43 30.05 23.85
C ILE A 158 6.93 29.96 23.58
N GLN A 159 6.11 30.77 24.26
CA GLN A 159 4.67 30.81 24.01
C GLN A 159 4.33 31.38 22.63
N ASP A 160 5.07 32.39 22.18
CA ASP A 160 4.94 32.91 20.82
C ASP A 160 5.44 31.88 19.79
N GLN A 161 6.52 31.14 20.08
CA GLN A 161 6.96 30.02 19.24
C GLN A 161 5.88 28.94 19.11
N ILE A 162 5.24 28.56 20.22
CA ILE A 162 4.13 27.59 20.23
C ILE A 162 2.98 28.10 19.36
N THR A 163 2.59 29.35 19.53
CA THR A 163 1.48 29.96 18.78
C THR A 163 1.78 29.98 17.28
N GLU A 164 2.98 30.42 16.89
CA GLU A 164 3.40 30.42 15.49
C GLU A 164 3.49 28.99 14.91
N MET A 165 4.05 28.02 15.65
CA MET A 165 4.12 26.62 15.21
C MET A 165 2.72 26.03 14.94
N ARG A 166 1.71 26.41 15.73
CA ARG A 166 0.32 25.98 15.50
C ARG A 166 -0.24 26.52 14.19
N GLU A 167 0.12 27.74 13.80
CA GLU A 167 -0.30 28.32 12.51
C GLU A 167 0.31 27.61 11.30
N TRP A 168 1.52 27.07 11.42
CA TRP A 168 2.10 26.18 10.40
C TRP A 168 1.31 24.86 10.26
N TYR A 169 0.89 24.28 11.38
CA TYR A 169 0.02 23.09 11.38
C TYR A 169 -1.38 23.40 10.86
N ARG A 170 -1.93 24.59 11.12
CA ARG A 170 -3.19 25.07 10.53
C ARG A 170 -3.07 25.15 9.01
N ALA A 171 -2.02 25.78 8.49
CA ALA A 171 -1.78 25.89 7.06
C ALA A 171 -1.66 24.52 6.40
N PHE A 172 -0.97 23.56 7.03
CA PHE A 172 -0.90 22.18 6.55
C PHE A 172 -2.28 21.51 6.55
N LYS A 173 -3.03 21.57 7.66
CA LYS A 173 -4.37 20.95 7.78
C LYS A 173 -5.34 21.48 6.72
N GLU A 174 -5.32 22.79 6.51
CA GLU A 174 -6.20 23.49 5.55
C GLU A 174 -5.65 23.48 4.13
N GLN A 175 -4.44 22.92 3.90
CA GLN A 175 -3.71 22.95 2.63
C GLN A 175 -3.57 24.37 2.07
N ASN A 176 -3.41 25.36 2.95
CA ASN A 176 -3.39 26.78 2.62
C ASN A 176 -1.96 27.35 2.59
N ILE A 177 -1.32 27.25 1.43
CA ILE A 177 0.05 27.75 1.22
C ILE A 177 0.17 29.27 1.25
N THR A 178 -0.95 30.02 1.19
CA THR A 178 -0.95 31.48 1.24
C THR A 178 -0.90 32.00 2.69
N HIS A 179 -1.38 31.22 3.65
CA HIS A 179 -1.27 31.51 5.08
C HIS A 179 0.16 31.28 5.57
N ARG A 180 0.66 30.06 5.34
CA ARG A 180 2.06 29.65 5.52
C ARG A 180 2.40 28.60 4.46
N ASP A 181 3.47 28.80 3.70
CA ASP A 181 3.91 27.80 2.71
C ASP A 181 4.59 26.62 3.43
N TYR A 182 3.79 25.67 3.89
CA TYR A 182 4.24 24.53 4.71
C TYR A 182 5.13 23.54 3.94
N ARG A 183 5.13 23.53 2.61
CA ARG A 183 5.74 22.49 1.76
C ARG A 183 7.26 22.28 1.96
N PRO A 184 8.07 23.29 2.33
CA PRO A 184 9.48 23.08 2.69
C PRO A 184 9.66 22.35 4.03
N TYR A 185 8.65 22.35 4.89
CA TYR A 185 8.74 21.96 6.30
C TYR A 185 7.89 20.73 6.65
N PHE A 186 6.88 20.42 5.83
CA PHE A 186 6.10 19.19 5.90
C PHE A 186 6.41 18.37 4.66
N LYS A 187 7.23 17.34 4.83
CA LYS A 187 7.78 16.56 3.71
C LYS A 187 7.13 15.19 3.64
N PRO A 188 6.46 14.84 2.53
CA PRO A 188 5.94 13.49 2.36
C PRO A 188 7.09 12.50 2.10
N ILE A 189 7.01 11.37 2.77
CA ILE A 189 7.96 10.25 2.70
C ILE A 189 7.15 9.01 2.36
N ILE A 190 7.48 8.34 1.26
CA ILE A 190 6.92 7.02 0.94
C ILE A 190 7.74 5.95 1.68
N CYS A 191 7.06 5.00 2.32
CA CYS A 191 7.69 3.77 2.81
C CYS A 191 7.07 2.57 2.08
N ALA A 192 7.92 1.64 1.66
CA ALA A 192 7.55 0.48 0.86
C ALA A 192 8.11 -0.81 1.49
N LEU A 193 7.38 -1.90 1.28
CA LEU A 193 7.84 -3.25 1.58
C LEU A 193 8.59 -3.77 0.35
N GLU A 194 9.90 -3.95 0.47
CA GLU A 194 10.75 -4.56 -0.54
C GLU A 194 10.99 -6.03 -0.18
N GLY A 195 10.90 -6.93 -1.15
CA GLY A 195 11.17 -8.36 -0.98
C GLY A 195 11.99 -8.94 -2.13
N ALA A 196 12.83 -9.92 -1.82
CA ALA A 196 13.70 -10.58 -2.79
C ALA A 196 14.09 -12.00 -2.37
N TRP A 197 14.41 -12.83 -3.37
CA TRP A 197 15.10 -14.09 -3.15
C TRP A 197 16.60 -13.81 -2.96
N THR A 198 17.14 -14.19 -1.81
CA THR A 198 18.54 -13.94 -1.42
C THR A 198 19.35 -15.23 -1.34
N LEU A 199 20.65 -15.12 -1.53
CA LEU A 199 21.62 -16.23 -1.51
C LEU A 199 22.46 -16.27 -0.23
N SER A 200 22.14 -15.41 0.76
CA SER A 200 22.88 -15.41 2.02
C SER A 200 22.65 -16.72 2.76
N LYS A 201 23.75 -17.33 3.23
CA LYS A 201 23.72 -18.58 4.00
C LYS A 201 23.40 -18.33 5.46
N ASP A 202 23.69 -17.14 5.95
CA ASP A 202 23.44 -16.72 7.31
C ASP A 202 22.06 -16.06 7.41
N LEU A 203 21.41 -16.22 8.57
CA LEU A 203 20.20 -15.49 8.88
C LEU A 203 20.61 -14.07 9.27
N GLU A 204 20.43 -13.13 8.35
CA GLU A 204 20.71 -11.71 8.58
C GLU A 204 19.40 -10.96 8.80
N GLU A 205 19.40 -10.05 9.79
CA GLU A 205 18.31 -9.11 9.98
C GLU A 205 18.23 -8.20 8.74
N SER A 206 17.09 -8.22 8.07
CA SER A 206 16.94 -7.56 6.77
C SER A 206 16.84 -6.03 6.89
N PHE A 207 16.49 -5.50 8.08
CA PHE A 207 16.52 -4.07 8.37
C PHE A 207 16.57 -3.78 9.88
N PRO A 208 17.15 -2.63 10.30
CA PRO A 208 17.18 -2.25 11.71
C PRO A 208 15.77 -2.04 12.28
N SER A 209 15.53 -2.60 13.47
CA SER A 209 14.32 -2.36 14.25
C SER A 209 14.69 -2.18 15.72
N ASP A 210 14.04 -1.24 16.40
CA ASP A 210 14.46 -0.81 17.75
C ASP A 210 14.09 -1.81 18.85
N ARG A 211 13.02 -2.57 18.64
CA ARG A 211 12.41 -3.41 19.68
C ARG A 211 12.30 -4.89 19.28
N HIS A 212 12.36 -5.19 17.98
CA HIS A 212 12.13 -6.52 17.44
C HIS A 212 13.29 -6.97 16.56
N HIS A 213 13.68 -8.23 16.71
CA HIS A 213 14.74 -8.86 15.94
C HIS A 213 14.35 -10.30 15.63
N LEU A 214 14.84 -10.87 14.54
CA LEU A 214 14.62 -12.29 14.27
C LEU A 214 15.20 -13.14 15.41
N ASP A 215 14.33 -13.87 16.12
CA ASP A 215 14.78 -14.82 17.15
C ASP A 215 15.07 -16.18 16.51
N ALA A 216 16.16 -16.26 15.77
CA ALA A 216 16.72 -17.50 15.27
C ALA A 216 18.22 -17.33 14.99
N LYS A 217 18.99 -18.42 15.06
CA LYS A 217 20.43 -18.40 14.75
C LYS A 217 20.73 -18.77 13.31
N THR A 218 19.87 -19.58 12.70
CA THR A 218 20.01 -20.09 11.34
C THR A 218 18.65 -20.18 10.67
N TRP A 219 18.63 -20.32 9.35
CA TRP A 219 17.41 -20.57 8.58
C TRP A 219 16.67 -21.83 9.03
N ALA A 220 17.40 -22.89 9.39
CA ALA A 220 16.82 -24.14 9.88
C ALA A 220 16.16 -23.97 11.26
N ASP A 221 16.81 -23.28 12.20
CA ASP A 221 16.26 -22.96 13.52
C ASP A 221 14.97 -22.13 13.39
N MET A 222 14.98 -21.14 12.49
CA MET A 222 13.77 -20.36 12.19
C MET A 222 12.65 -21.25 11.64
N ALA A 223 12.95 -22.12 10.66
CA ALA A 223 11.97 -23.03 10.06
C ALA A 223 11.35 -24.00 11.08
N GLU A 224 12.16 -24.52 12.01
CA GLU A 224 11.69 -25.37 13.12
C GLU A 224 10.75 -24.60 14.06
N LYS A 225 11.16 -23.40 14.49
CA LYS A 225 10.33 -22.53 15.36
C LYS A 225 9.01 -22.14 14.70
N ILE A 226 9.04 -21.79 13.40
CA ILE A 226 7.82 -21.46 12.65
C ILE A 226 6.94 -22.70 12.50
N SER A 227 7.52 -23.86 12.17
CA SER A 227 6.75 -25.10 12.04
C SER A 227 6.06 -25.44 13.35
N TYR A 228 6.83 -25.44 14.46
CA TYR A 228 6.29 -25.71 15.79
C TYR A 228 5.14 -24.76 16.15
N THR A 229 5.34 -23.45 16.00
CA THR A 229 4.30 -22.45 16.33
C THR A 229 3.08 -22.55 15.42
N SER A 230 3.26 -22.84 14.13
CA SER A 230 2.16 -22.97 13.18
C SER A 230 1.33 -24.24 13.42
N TYR A 231 1.96 -25.37 13.77
CA TYR A 231 1.25 -26.63 14.04
C TYR A 231 0.64 -26.70 15.45
N THR A 232 1.21 -25.98 16.43
CA THR A 232 0.69 -25.97 17.81
C THR A 232 -0.25 -24.81 18.09
N GLY A 233 -0.29 -23.79 17.23
CA GLY A 233 -0.98 -22.52 17.50
C GLY A 233 -0.30 -21.66 18.56
N SER A 234 0.91 -22.01 19.01
CA SER A 234 1.66 -21.25 20.02
C SER A 234 2.20 -19.93 19.44
N LYS A 235 2.31 -18.90 20.28
CA LYS A 235 2.85 -17.57 19.91
C LYS A 235 4.17 -17.28 20.63
N HIS A 236 5.07 -16.58 19.94
CA HIS A 236 6.19 -15.89 20.58
C HIS A 236 5.75 -14.53 21.13
N ASN A 237 5.87 -14.31 22.45
CA ASN A 237 5.37 -13.09 23.09
C ASN A 237 6.04 -11.80 22.57
N LEU A 238 7.29 -11.88 22.13
CA LEU A 238 8.01 -10.74 21.54
C LEU A 238 7.85 -10.65 20.02
N GLU A 239 7.05 -11.53 19.38
CA GLU A 239 6.64 -11.34 17.96
C GLU A 239 7.82 -11.29 16.98
N ASN A 240 8.82 -12.14 17.25
CA ASN A 240 10.13 -12.15 16.60
C ASN A 240 10.27 -13.29 15.56
N PHE A 241 9.18 -14.00 15.25
CA PHE A 241 9.18 -15.12 14.31
C PHE A 241 8.53 -14.71 12.98
N ALA A 242 9.36 -14.45 11.98
CA ALA A 242 8.90 -14.29 10.59
C ALA A 242 8.79 -15.65 9.90
N PHE A 243 7.75 -15.89 9.09
CA PHE A 243 7.74 -17.01 8.14
C PHE A 243 8.32 -16.55 6.82
N LEU A 244 9.53 -17.01 6.50
CA LEU A 244 10.24 -16.67 5.27
C LEU A 244 10.48 -17.95 4.47
N PRO A 245 9.87 -18.12 3.28
CA PRO A 245 10.02 -19.34 2.50
C PRO A 245 11.40 -19.45 1.85
N SER A 246 11.85 -20.69 1.62
CA SER A 246 13.02 -21.03 0.81
C SER A 246 12.60 -21.71 -0.49
N LYS A 247 13.45 -21.66 -1.51
CA LYS A 247 13.28 -22.44 -2.73
C LYS A 247 14.57 -22.99 -3.29
N LEU A 248 14.47 -24.15 -3.92
CA LEU A 248 15.44 -24.64 -4.88
C LEU A 248 15.27 -23.84 -6.17
N TYR A 249 16.33 -23.22 -6.70
CA TYR A 249 16.24 -22.43 -7.94
C TYR A 249 17.14 -22.96 -9.06
N SER A 250 18.12 -23.81 -8.74
CA SER A 250 19.04 -24.41 -9.72
C SER A 250 19.50 -25.79 -9.26
N MET A 251 19.86 -26.63 -10.24
CA MET A 251 20.47 -27.95 -10.07
C MET A 251 21.72 -27.99 -10.95
N GLU A 252 22.83 -27.40 -10.48
CA GLU A 252 24.08 -27.34 -11.24
C GLU A 252 24.98 -28.52 -10.86
N GLY A 253 25.30 -29.38 -11.85
CA GLY A 253 26.19 -30.54 -11.63
C GLY A 253 25.69 -31.54 -10.59
N GLY A 254 24.36 -31.66 -10.37
CA GLY A 254 23.79 -32.51 -9.33
C GLY A 254 23.73 -31.88 -7.95
N VAL A 255 24.20 -30.64 -7.79
CA VAL A 255 24.18 -29.90 -6.52
C VAL A 255 22.99 -28.94 -6.48
N PRO A 256 22.09 -29.06 -5.50
CA PRO A 256 20.97 -28.15 -5.35
C PRO A 256 21.41 -26.77 -4.85
N GLU A 257 20.98 -25.71 -5.53
CA GLU A 257 21.18 -24.34 -5.08
C GLU A 257 19.87 -23.73 -4.55
N TYR A 258 19.94 -23.19 -3.34
CA TYR A 258 18.79 -22.62 -2.65
C TYR A 258 18.85 -21.11 -2.56
N ALA A 259 17.68 -20.49 -2.60
CA ALA A 259 17.49 -19.10 -2.26
C ALA A 259 16.45 -18.99 -1.15
N GLN A 260 16.58 -17.94 -0.36
CA GLN A 260 15.72 -17.66 0.78
C GLN A 260 15.04 -16.32 0.58
N TRP A 261 13.73 -16.29 0.78
CA TRP A 261 12.98 -15.04 0.71
C TRP A 261 13.34 -14.16 1.90
N ASN A 262 13.60 -12.88 1.63
CA ASN A 262 13.82 -11.85 2.62
C ASN A 262 13.04 -10.59 2.26
N TYR A 263 12.79 -9.76 3.26
CA TYR A 263 12.06 -8.51 3.07
C TYR A 263 12.62 -7.39 3.95
N ARG A 264 12.49 -6.14 3.50
CA ARG A 264 12.75 -4.96 4.32
C ARG A 264 11.71 -3.88 4.10
N VAL A 265 11.53 -3.04 5.11
CA VAL A 265 10.80 -1.77 4.95
C VAL A 265 11.82 -0.68 4.69
N ILE A 266 11.66 0.05 3.58
CA ILE A 266 12.56 1.12 3.18
C ILE A 266 11.75 2.36 2.80
N CYS A 267 12.29 3.54 3.09
CA CYS A 267 11.59 4.80 2.86
C CYS A 267 12.35 5.72 1.90
N HIS A 268 11.63 6.69 1.34
CA HIS A 268 12.18 7.69 0.42
C HIS A 268 11.47 9.03 0.62
N PRO A 269 12.20 10.13 0.87
CA PRO A 269 11.62 11.46 0.90
C PRO A 269 11.32 11.93 -0.52
N LEU A 270 10.05 12.23 -0.81
CA LEU A 270 9.61 12.58 -2.16
C LEU A 270 10.11 13.96 -2.59
N SER A 271 10.38 14.11 -3.89
CA SER A 271 10.85 15.37 -4.47
C SER A 271 9.78 16.46 -4.55
N PHE A 272 8.51 16.13 -4.30
CA PHE A 272 7.36 17.02 -4.40
C PHE A 272 6.37 16.83 -3.23
N ASP A 273 5.51 17.83 -3.01
CA ASP A 273 4.42 17.75 -2.04
C ASP A 273 3.20 17.01 -2.62
N ILE A 274 2.46 16.30 -1.76
CA ILE A 274 1.22 15.62 -2.13
C ILE A 274 0.06 16.35 -1.47
N PRO A 275 -0.96 16.81 -2.22
CA PRO A 275 -2.16 17.34 -1.61
C PRO A 275 -2.90 16.28 -0.79
N THR A 276 -3.30 16.60 0.45
CA THR A 276 -4.01 15.64 1.30
C THR A 276 -5.36 15.22 0.72
N SER A 277 -5.94 16.02 -0.18
CA SER A 277 -7.15 15.71 -0.93
C SER A 277 -7.00 14.52 -1.89
N PHE A 278 -5.77 14.10 -2.23
CA PHE A 278 -5.52 12.95 -3.08
C PHE A 278 -5.63 11.62 -2.33
N PHE A 279 -5.56 11.63 -0.99
CA PHE A 279 -5.81 10.44 -0.17
C PHE A 279 -7.31 10.20 -0.06
N LYS A 280 -7.81 9.20 -0.80
CA LYS A 280 -9.21 8.77 -0.73
C LYS A 280 -9.32 7.56 0.18
N LEU A 281 -10.24 7.61 1.14
CA LEU A 281 -10.53 6.48 2.00
C LEU A 281 -10.94 5.28 1.15
N GLU A 282 -10.26 4.15 1.33
CA GLU A 282 -10.72 2.86 0.84
C GLU A 282 -11.74 2.31 1.85
N ASP A 283 -13.00 2.19 1.43
CA ASP A 283 -14.06 1.73 2.33
C ASP A 283 -13.97 0.21 2.55
N ASP A 284 -13.26 -0.18 3.61
CA ASP A 284 -13.22 -1.53 4.15
C ASP A 284 -14.55 -1.83 4.89
N ILE A 285 -15.64 -1.96 4.12
CA ILE A 285 -17.02 -2.01 4.61
C ILE A 285 -17.27 -3.10 5.66
N GLY A 286 -16.56 -4.24 5.60
CA GLY A 286 -16.68 -5.30 6.59
C GLY A 286 -16.27 -4.84 7.99
N HIS A 287 -15.12 -4.17 8.09
CA HIS A 287 -14.65 -3.58 9.35
C HIS A 287 -15.58 -2.46 9.82
N ARG A 288 -16.02 -1.61 8.89
CA ARG A 288 -16.89 -0.48 9.19
C ARG A 288 -18.27 -0.91 9.70
N LEU A 289 -18.82 -1.99 9.14
CA LEU A 289 -20.06 -2.63 9.61
C LEU A 289 -19.85 -3.28 10.98
N ALA A 290 -18.73 -3.99 11.18
CA ALA A 290 -18.42 -4.66 12.45
C ALA A 290 -18.27 -3.68 13.63
N THR A 291 -17.81 -2.45 13.35
CA THR A 291 -17.52 -1.42 14.36
C THR A 291 -18.54 -0.28 14.40
N GLU A 292 -19.60 -0.39 13.59
CA GLU A 292 -20.66 0.61 13.47
C GLU A 292 -20.13 2.04 13.22
N MET A 293 -19.08 2.15 12.40
CA MET A 293 -18.49 3.45 12.06
C MET A 293 -19.15 4.09 10.83
N ASP A 294 -19.47 5.37 10.90
CA ASP A 294 -19.73 6.15 9.69
C ASP A 294 -18.42 6.46 8.93
N LEU A 295 -18.53 6.94 7.69
CA LEU A 295 -17.36 7.25 6.86
C LEU A 295 -16.46 8.34 7.47
N LYS A 296 -17.04 9.32 8.18
CA LYS A 296 -16.28 10.42 8.79
C LYS A 296 -15.46 9.91 9.97
N ARG A 297 -16.02 9.04 10.80
CA ARG A 297 -15.34 8.37 11.91
C ARG A 297 -14.28 7.42 11.38
N ALA A 298 -14.58 6.62 10.37
CA ALA A 298 -13.62 5.73 9.72
C ALA A 298 -12.41 6.51 9.19
N MET A 299 -12.61 7.60 8.45
CA MET A 299 -11.54 8.45 7.91
C MET A 299 -10.60 9.01 8.99
N ASN A 300 -11.12 9.28 10.18
CA ASN A 300 -10.37 9.83 11.31
C ASN A 300 -9.85 8.77 12.29
N SER A 301 -10.03 7.47 12.01
CA SER A 301 -9.57 6.36 12.86
C SER A 301 -8.22 5.80 12.41
N ARG A 302 -7.47 5.13 13.29
CA ARG A 302 -6.24 4.42 12.90
C ARG A 302 -6.49 3.24 11.93
N ALA A 303 -7.74 2.78 11.83
CA ALA A 303 -8.18 1.78 10.87
C ALA A 303 -8.31 2.30 9.43
N ALA A 304 -8.20 3.62 9.21
CA ALA A 304 -8.32 4.19 7.87
C ALA A 304 -7.18 3.74 6.94
N ARG A 305 -7.55 3.16 5.80
CA ARG A 305 -6.69 2.86 4.65
C ARG A 305 -7.04 3.78 3.49
N PHE A 306 -6.05 4.17 2.70
CA PHE A 306 -6.22 5.14 1.64
C PHE A 306 -5.74 4.58 0.30
N LYS A 307 -6.32 5.08 -0.79
CA LYS A 307 -5.70 5.06 -2.12
C LYS A 307 -5.28 6.46 -2.50
N ILE A 308 -4.28 6.55 -3.37
CA ILE A 308 -3.93 7.81 -4.04
C ILE A 308 -4.81 7.92 -5.29
N ASN A 309 -5.58 8.99 -5.38
CA ASN A 309 -6.34 9.33 -6.59
C ASN A 309 -6.28 10.84 -6.85
N GLU A 310 -5.39 11.24 -7.76
CA GLU A 310 -5.18 12.61 -8.21
C GLU A 310 -6.31 13.17 -9.08
N PHE A 311 -7.17 12.30 -9.63
CA PHE A 311 -8.25 12.69 -10.54
C PHE A 311 -9.57 13.01 -9.83
N ASN A 312 -9.67 12.68 -8.54
CA ASN A 312 -10.89 12.83 -7.75
C ASN A 312 -12.12 12.09 -8.35
N GLN A 313 -11.89 11.09 -9.21
CA GLN A 313 -12.91 10.25 -9.82
C GLN A 313 -12.34 8.86 -10.12
N GLU A 314 -13.18 7.83 -10.08
CA GLU A 314 -12.80 6.48 -10.50
C GLU A 314 -12.76 6.43 -12.02
N ARG A 315 -11.64 5.96 -12.59
CA ARG A 315 -11.45 5.85 -14.03
C ARG A 315 -10.38 4.80 -14.35
N GLN A 316 -10.39 4.32 -15.59
CA GLN A 316 -9.26 3.55 -16.11
C GLN A 316 -8.05 4.47 -16.32
N THR A 317 -6.87 3.97 -15.95
CA THR A 317 -5.58 4.65 -16.06
C THR A 317 -4.51 3.66 -16.46
N ILE A 318 -3.46 4.14 -17.13
CA ILE A 318 -2.22 3.37 -17.33
C ILE A 318 -1.22 3.82 -16.25
N TYR A 319 -0.78 5.08 -16.32
CA TYR A 319 0.18 5.66 -15.38
C TYR A 319 -0.51 6.66 -14.44
N THR A 320 -0.16 6.61 -13.15
CA THR A 320 -0.77 7.41 -12.07
C THR A 320 0.29 8.12 -11.22
N LEU A 321 -0.14 8.99 -10.31
CA LEU A 321 0.74 9.60 -9.32
C LEU A 321 1.47 8.56 -8.47
N LEU A 322 0.83 7.43 -8.14
CA LEU A 322 1.48 6.35 -7.39
C LEU A 322 2.65 5.73 -8.17
N ASP A 323 2.53 5.61 -9.49
CA ASP A 323 3.64 5.19 -10.35
C ASP A 323 4.80 6.18 -10.26
N ARG A 324 4.51 7.48 -10.37
CA ARG A 324 5.54 8.52 -10.23
C ARG A 324 6.26 8.45 -8.88
N ILE A 325 5.51 8.24 -7.80
CA ILE A 325 6.05 8.08 -6.44
C ILE A 325 7.01 6.88 -6.37
N MET A 326 6.57 5.71 -6.84
CA MET A 326 7.39 4.49 -6.79
C MET A 326 8.62 4.58 -7.71
N TYR A 327 8.55 5.32 -8.82
CA TYR A 327 9.69 5.56 -9.72
C TYR A 327 10.82 6.37 -9.06
N GLU A 328 10.57 7.13 -7.99
CA GLU A 328 11.62 7.83 -7.24
C GLU A 328 12.34 6.91 -6.24
N LEU A 329 11.76 5.76 -5.89
CA LEU A 329 12.33 4.80 -4.95
C LEU A 329 13.31 3.84 -5.65
N PRO A 330 14.62 3.84 -5.28
CA PRO A 330 15.56 2.88 -5.84
C PRO A 330 15.44 1.50 -5.17
N GLY A 331 15.85 0.46 -5.90
CA GLY A 331 16.04 -0.89 -5.35
C GLY A 331 17.38 -1.05 -4.61
N LEU A 332 17.91 -2.27 -4.60
CA LEU A 332 19.11 -2.63 -3.82
C LEU A 332 20.44 -2.07 -4.32
N ASP A 333 20.49 -1.46 -5.50
CA ASP A 333 21.66 -0.70 -5.99
C ASP A 333 21.65 0.76 -5.50
N ASN A 334 20.68 1.11 -4.65
CA ASN A 334 20.44 2.42 -4.06
C ASN A 334 20.35 3.54 -5.12
N TYR A 335 20.53 4.81 -4.72
CA TYR A 335 20.33 5.95 -5.64
C TYR A 335 21.32 6.03 -6.79
N LEU A 336 22.44 5.31 -6.72
CA LEU A 336 23.43 5.24 -7.79
C LEU A 336 23.07 4.21 -8.86
N ALA A 337 21.94 3.51 -8.72
CA ALA A 337 21.48 2.54 -9.71
C ALA A 337 21.33 3.20 -11.09
N ASN A 338 21.91 2.56 -12.10
CA ASN A 338 21.80 2.96 -13.50
C ASN A 338 21.82 1.68 -14.33
N ILE A 339 20.66 1.06 -14.44
CA ILE A 339 20.50 -0.26 -15.06
C ILE A 339 19.52 -0.11 -16.22
N THR A 340 19.94 -0.51 -17.40
CA THR A 340 19.07 -0.59 -18.57
C THR A 340 18.53 -2.02 -18.68
N ASP A 341 17.21 -2.16 -18.80
CA ASP A 341 16.60 -3.46 -19.08
C ASP A 341 16.56 -3.70 -20.60
N THR A 342 17.46 -4.55 -21.08
CA THR A 342 17.41 -5.08 -22.44
C THR A 342 17.05 -6.56 -22.37
N THR A 343 15.90 -6.92 -22.95
CA THR A 343 15.41 -8.31 -23.02
C THR A 343 15.03 -8.62 -24.45
N TYR A 344 15.36 -9.81 -24.94
CA TYR A 344 14.96 -10.22 -26.30
C TYR A 344 15.51 -9.30 -27.41
N GLY A 345 16.57 -8.56 -27.13
CA GLY A 345 17.12 -7.53 -28.03
C GLY A 345 16.38 -6.18 -28.02
N LEU A 346 15.35 -6.03 -27.18
CA LEU A 346 14.56 -4.79 -27.03
C LEU A 346 14.89 -4.09 -25.71
N THR A 347 15.07 -2.78 -25.77
CA THR A 347 15.32 -1.93 -24.59
C THR A 347 14.02 -1.39 -24.04
N ALA A 348 13.81 -1.57 -22.73
CA ALA A 348 12.69 -0.97 -22.02
C ALA A 348 12.86 0.55 -21.91
N MET A 349 11.84 1.27 -22.33
CA MET A 349 11.75 2.72 -22.36
C MET A 349 10.75 3.21 -21.30
N ASP A 350 10.94 4.45 -20.87
CA ASP A 350 10.08 5.12 -19.90
C ASP A 350 8.75 5.52 -20.55
N VAL A 351 7.63 5.11 -19.94
CA VAL A 351 6.26 5.38 -20.44
C VAL A 351 5.86 6.85 -20.26
N ASN A 352 6.46 7.54 -19.30
CA ASN A 352 6.18 8.95 -19.00
C ASN A 352 7.17 9.89 -19.72
N GLN A 353 8.31 9.38 -20.21
CA GLN A 353 9.34 10.17 -20.88
C GLN A 353 9.71 9.58 -22.24
N THR A 354 9.06 10.08 -23.29
CA THR A 354 9.26 9.63 -24.68
C THR A 354 10.73 9.62 -25.07
N GLY A 355 11.21 8.47 -25.57
CA GLY A 355 12.56 8.30 -26.09
C GLY A 355 13.66 8.15 -25.04
N LYS A 356 13.31 8.10 -23.75
CA LYS A 356 14.27 7.86 -22.66
C LYS A 356 14.28 6.38 -22.27
N ALA A 357 15.48 5.80 -22.16
CA ALA A 357 15.65 4.47 -21.58
C ALA A 357 15.21 4.46 -20.11
N LEU A 358 14.50 3.42 -19.72
CA LEU A 358 14.03 3.25 -18.35
C LEU A 358 15.20 2.84 -17.45
N ASN A 359 15.41 3.57 -16.35
CA ASN A 359 16.34 3.13 -15.32
C ASN A 359 15.68 2.03 -14.50
N ALA A 360 15.95 0.79 -14.87
CA ALA A 360 15.34 -0.37 -14.28
C ALA A 360 15.80 -0.63 -12.83
N GLY A 361 16.79 0.10 -12.32
CA GLY A 361 17.22 0.03 -10.93
C GLY A 361 16.28 0.71 -9.92
N PHE A 362 15.26 1.42 -10.41
CA PHE A 362 14.21 2.04 -9.61
C PHE A 362 12.90 1.26 -9.75
N TYR A 363 12.02 1.36 -8.77
CA TYR A 363 10.77 0.61 -8.76
C TYR A 363 9.77 1.10 -9.80
N HIS A 364 9.42 0.21 -10.74
CA HIS A 364 8.47 0.50 -11.79
C HIS A 364 7.67 -0.75 -12.17
N ARG A 365 6.47 -0.54 -12.71
CA ARG A 365 5.60 -1.61 -13.19
C ARG A 365 5.24 -1.49 -14.68
N TRP A 366 5.27 -0.26 -15.22
CA TRP A 366 5.06 0.04 -16.63
C TRP A 366 6.37 0.25 -17.37
N TYR A 367 6.44 -0.21 -18.62
CA TYR A 367 7.54 0.07 -19.52
C TYR A 367 7.07 0.00 -20.97
N GLN A 368 7.82 0.59 -21.89
CA GLN A 368 7.50 0.57 -23.32
C GLN A 368 8.65 -0.02 -24.13
N TYR A 369 8.35 -0.82 -25.16
CA TYR A 369 9.32 -1.20 -26.18
C TYR A 369 9.20 -0.34 -27.43
N SER A 370 10.27 -0.25 -28.21
CA SER A 370 10.28 0.48 -29.49
C SER A 370 9.40 -0.16 -30.56
N GLU A 371 9.11 -1.45 -30.42
CA GLU A 371 8.31 -2.24 -31.36
C GLU A 371 7.04 -2.75 -30.66
N ALA A 372 5.93 -2.79 -31.40
CA ALA A 372 4.69 -3.36 -30.92
C ALA A 372 4.77 -4.90 -30.93
N GLY A 373 4.22 -5.53 -29.89
CA GLY A 373 4.09 -6.98 -29.81
C GLY A 373 3.00 -7.53 -30.75
N ALA A 374 2.78 -8.84 -30.69
CA ALA A 374 1.82 -9.54 -31.56
C ALA A 374 0.37 -9.03 -31.44
N MET A 375 0.01 -8.44 -30.29
CA MET A 375 -1.32 -7.85 -30.04
C MET A 375 -1.41 -6.37 -30.45
N GLY A 376 -0.34 -5.77 -30.98
CA GLY A 376 -0.29 -4.35 -31.36
C GLY A 376 0.11 -3.39 -30.24
N ASP A 377 0.30 -3.89 -29.02
CA ASP A 377 0.70 -3.09 -27.86
C ASP A 377 2.23 -2.93 -27.75
N SER A 378 2.70 -1.72 -27.47
CA SER A 378 4.10 -1.43 -27.16
C SER A 378 4.35 -1.15 -25.67
N VAL A 379 3.28 -0.82 -24.92
CA VAL A 379 3.33 -0.58 -23.48
C VAL A 379 3.01 -1.89 -22.76
N ASN A 380 3.85 -2.26 -21.81
CA ASN A 380 3.81 -3.53 -21.12
C ASN A 380 3.81 -3.32 -19.60
N HIS A 381 3.27 -4.32 -18.89
CA HIS A 381 3.19 -4.37 -17.43
C HIS A 381 4.03 -5.52 -16.87
N ARG A 382 4.84 -5.29 -15.83
CA ARG A 382 5.73 -6.33 -15.26
C ARG A 382 5.00 -7.43 -14.49
N GLY A 383 3.85 -7.11 -13.91
CA GLY A 383 3.07 -8.04 -13.09
C GLY A 383 2.07 -8.92 -13.86
N PHE A 384 2.07 -8.88 -15.20
CA PHE A 384 0.99 -9.45 -16.02
C PHE A 384 -0.39 -8.87 -15.61
N ASN A 385 -1.15 -9.56 -14.75
CA ASN A 385 -2.42 -9.09 -14.18
C ASN A 385 -2.30 -8.45 -12.79
N ASP A 386 -1.14 -8.60 -12.12
CA ASP A 386 -0.84 -8.02 -10.83
C ASP A 386 -0.57 -6.53 -10.98
N GLU A 387 -1.59 -5.71 -10.73
CA GLU A 387 -1.50 -4.25 -10.84
C GLU A 387 -0.61 -3.63 -9.76
N THR A 388 -0.37 -4.29 -8.63
CA THR A 388 0.30 -3.69 -7.47
C THR A 388 1.73 -4.17 -7.27
N LEU A 389 2.34 -4.76 -8.30
CA LEU A 389 3.72 -5.19 -8.29
C LEU A 389 4.66 -4.19 -8.96
N TRP A 390 5.52 -3.56 -8.17
CA TRP A 390 6.66 -2.80 -8.69
C TRP A 390 7.93 -3.65 -8.63
N VAL A 391 8.77 -3.53 -9.65
CA VAL A 391 10.00 -4.31 -9.78
C VAL A 391 11.19 -3.38 -9.98
N ALA A 392 12.31 -3.68 -9.33
CA ALA A 392 13.60 -3.06 -9.59
C ALA A 392 14.64 -4.14 -9.90
N MET A 393 15.50 -3.87 -10.87
CA MET A 393 16.69 -4.67 -11.15
C MET A 393 17.83 -4.28 -10.23
N THR A 394 18.76 -5.20 -10.03
CA THR A 394 19.92 -4.96 -9.18
C THR A 394 21.15 -5.70 -9.68
N THR A 395 22.33 -5.18 -9.36
CA THR A 395 23.61 -5.85 -9.61
C THR A 395 24.13 -6.60 -8.38
N GLN A 396 23.41 -6.55 -7.24
CA GLN A 396 23.83 -7.18 -5.99
C GLN A 396 23.98 -8.70 -6.16
N PRO A 397 25.16 -9.30 -5.90
CA PRO A 397 25.39 -10.73 -6.09
C PRO A 397 24.58 -11.58 -5.12
N ASN A 398 24.16 -11.02 -3.99
CA ASN A 398 23.37 -11.69 -2.96
C ASN A 398 21.92 -11.95 -3.37
N ILE A 399 21.42 -11.40 -4.49
CA ILE A 399 20.04 -11.59 -4.94
C ILE A 399 19.98 -12.69 -5.98
N MET A 400 19.20 -13.75 -5.79
CA MET A 400 19.10 -14.91 -6.67
C MET A 400 19.03 -14.52 -8.18
N PRO A 401 19.87 -15.13 -9.05
CA PRO A 401 19.84 -14.85 -10.47
C PRO A 401 18.68 -15.59 -11.14
N LEU A 402 18.02 -14.90 -12.06
CA LEU A 402 17.05 -15.46 -13.00
C LEU A 402 17.74 -15.51 -14.36
N SER A 403 18.03 -16.72 -14.84
CA SER A 403 18.68 -16.93 -16.13
C SER A 403 17.75 -17.61 -17.13
N MET A 404 17.83 -17.20 -18.39
CA MET A 404 17.19 -17.91 -19.51
C MET A 404 18.10 -17.93 -20.73
N ASN A 405 17.93 -18.93 -21.59
CA ASN A 405 18.57 -18.97 -22.90
C ASN A 405 17.61 -18.38 -23.93
N TYR A 406 18.01 -17.28 -24.57
CA TYR A 406 17.30 -16.69 -25.69
C TYR A 406 18.01 -17.05 -27.00
N CYS A 407 17.32 -17.76 -27.88
CA CYS A 407 17.86 -18.25 -29.15
C CYS A 407 17.03 -17.69 -30.32
N PRO A 408 17.24 -16.42 -30.73
CA PRO A 408 16.50 -15.84 -31.85
C PRO A 408 16.81 -16.54 -33.19
N GLN A 409 17.96 -17.21 -33.29
CA GLN A 409 18.47 -18.01 -34.40
C GLN A 409 19.23 -19.24 -33.84
N GLU A 410 20.21 -19.81 -34.57
CA GLU A 410 21.05 -20.92 -34.10
C GLU A 410 21.98 -20.55 -32.93
N THR A 411 22.22 -19.25 -32.70
CA THR A 411 23.04 -18.76 -31.57
C THR A 411 22.16 -18.44 -30.38
N CYS A 412 22.39 -19.13 -29.26
CA CYS A 412 21.74 -18.85 -27.99
C CYS A 412 22.57 -17.87 -27.15
N VAL A 413 21.92 -16.85 -26.60
CA VAL A 413 22.47 -15.93 -25.61
C VAL A 413 21.85 -16.24 -24.27
N ARG A 414 22.68 -16.42 -23.23
CA ARG A 414 22.20 -16.57 -21.86
C ARG A 414 21.98 -15.19 -21.25
N GLU A 415 20.73 -14.81 -21.03
CA GLU A 415 20.37 -13.59 -20.31
C GLU A 415 20.25 -13.91 -18.82
N THR A 416 20.79 -13.05 -17.95
CA THR A 416 20.69 -13.21 -16.49
C THR A 416 20.29 -11.89 -15.87
N LYS A 417 19.32 -11.92 -14.96
CA LYS A 417 18.81 -10.75 -14.23
C LYS A 417 18.70 -11.06 -12.75
N ARG A 418 18.80 -10.02 -11.93
CA ARG A 418 18.49 -10.07 -10.50
C ARG A 418 17.48 -8.97 -10.22
N VAL A 419 16.42 -9.31 -9.49
CA VAL A 419 15.27 -8.43 -9.29
C VAL A 419 14.80 -8.45 -7.85
N THR A 420 14.26 -7.31 -7.43
CA THR A 420 13.52 -7.12 -6.20
C THR A 420 12.12 -6.63 -6.50
N PHE A 421 11.20 -6.89 -5.58
CA PHE A 421 9.78 -6.58 -5.71
C PHE A 421 9.36 -5.64 -4.59
N ALA A 422 8.44 -4.72 -4.87
CA ALA A 422 7.93 -3.82 -3.84
C ALA A 422 6.44 -3.51 -3.99
N ILE A 423 5.82 -3.25 -2.84
CA ILE A 423 4.51 -2.60 -2.71
C ILE A 423 4.65 -1.37 -1.80
N PRO A 424 3.89 -0.28 -2.04
CA PRO A 424 3.83 0.82 -1.08
C PRO A 424 3.15 0.35 0.22
N LEU A 425 3.58 0.86 1.38
CA LEU A 425 2.93 0.61 2.66
C LEU A 425 2.17 1.84 3.15
N GLU A 426 2.87 2.97 3.26
CA GLU A 426 2.29 4.22 3.76
C GLU A 426 3.06 5.45 3.28
N ILE A 427 2.36 6.58 3.22
CA ILE A 427 2.97 7.91 3.07
C ILE A 427 2.90 8.64 4.42
N ILE A 428 4.04 9.13 4.87
CA ILE A 428 4.22 9.81 6.14
C ILE A 428 4.63 11.26 5.88
N TYR A 429 4.00 12.22 6.53
CA TYR A 429 4.49 13.60 6.56
C TYR A 429 5.46 13.78 7.72
N ALA A 430 6.74 13.94 7.41
CA ALA A 430 7.70 14.46 8.38
C ALA A 430 7.39 15.93 8.65
N THR A 431 7.40 16.33 9.92
CA THR A 431 6.99 17.67 10.35
C THR A 431 8.09 18.38 11.14
N PRO A 432 7.98 19.70 11.34
CA PRO A 432 8.95 20.48 12.12
C PRO A 432 9.10 20.03 13.58
N LEU A 433 8.11 19.35 14.14
CA LEU A 433 8.18 18.86 15.53
C LEU A 433 9.31 17.85 15.73
N LEU A 434 9.71 17.14 14.68
CA LEU A 434 10.80 16.18 14.74
C LEU A 434 12.15 16.85 15.04
N MET A 435 12.29 18.16 14.81
CA MET A 435 13.52 18.92 15.05
C MET A 435 13.37 20.06 16.07
N TRP A 436 12.15 20.50 16.36
CA TRP A 436 11.89 21.64 17.24
C TRP A 436 12.30 21.36 18.69
N ASN A 437 13.11 22.27 19.27
CA ASN A 437 13.63 22.18 20.63
C ASN A 437 13.71 23.56 21.29
N PRO A 438 12.56 24.14 21.63
CA PRO A 438 12.48 25.51 22.15
C PRO A 438 13.12 25.67 23.54
N TYR A 439 13.14 24.60 24.35
CA TYR A 439 13.77 24.60 25.67
C TYR A 439 15.26 24.23 25.65
N ASN A 440 15.85 24.02 24.47
CA ASN A 440 17.26 23.67 24.31
C ASN A 440 17.70 22.46 25.16
N VAL A 441 16.87 21.41 25.21
CA VAL A 441 17.25 20.15 25.90
C VAL A 441 18.44 19.49 25.21
N ALA A 442 19.27 18.83 26.00
CA ALA A 442 20.38 18.03 25.47
C ALA A 442 19.84 16.77 24.77
N PHE A 443 20.40 16.45 23.61
CA PHE A 443 20.09 15.23 22.87
C PHE A 443 21.34 14.36 22.74
N TYR A 444 21.21 13.09 23.10
CA TYR A 444 22.26 12.07 23.02
C TYR A 444 21.86 11.05 21.93
N PRO A 445 22.35 11.22 20.68
CA PRO A 445 21.92 10.40 19.54
C PRO A 445 22.46 8.96 19.56
N GLU A 446 23.45 8.66 20.40
CA GLU A 446 24.03 7.33 20.48
C GLU A 446 23.08 6.31 21.13
N ASP A 447 23.32 5.02 20.89
CA ASP A 447 22.48 3.94 21.43
C ASP A 447 22.60 3.90 22.97
N PRO A 448 21.48 4.03 23.72
CA PRO A 448 21.49 3.95 25.18
C PRO A 448 21.95 2.59 25.71
N LYS A 449 22.06 1.54 24.90
CA LYS A 449 22.66 0.27 25.36
C LYS A 449 24.19 0.33 25.40
N THR A 450 24.81 1.26 24.69
CA THR A 450 26.28 1.31 24.51
C THR A 450 26.93 2.63 24.92
N ASP A 451 26.22 3.76 24.88
CA ASP A 451 26.76 5.07 25.25
C ASP A 451 26.30 5.50 26.67
N PRO A 452 27.24 5.74 27.61
CA PRO A 452 26.91 6.14 28.98
C PRO A 452 26.16 7.47 29.12
N ARG A 453 26.32 8.41 28.18
CA ARG A 453 25.60 9.69 28.20
C ARG A 453 24.14 9.47 27.81
N ALA A 454 23.88 8.64 26.80
CA ALA A 454 22.53 8.24 26.42
C ALA A 454 21.84 7.42 27.53
N GLN A 455 22.57 6.55 28.25
CA GLN A 455 22.08 5.87 29.47
C GLN A 455 21.72 6.84 30.59
N GLY A 456 22.51 7.91 30.74
CA GLY A 456 22.33 8.93 31.77
C GLY A 456 20.99 9.65 31.74
N VAL A 457 20.26 9.59 30.62
CA VAL A 457 18.91 10.17 30.48
C VAL A 457 17.91 9.56 31.46
N THR A 458 17.96 8.24 31.65
CA THR A 458 17.04 7.46 32.51
C THR A 458 17.71 6.87 33.76
N ALA A 459 19.02 7.08 33.91
CA ALA A 459 19.76 6.59 35.07
C ALA A 459 19.28 7.21 36.40
N ASN A 460 19.64 6.58 37.52
CA ASN A 460 19.38 7.06 38.89
C ASN A 460 17.89 7.25 39.22
N GLY A 461 17.02 6.38 38.69
CA GLY A 461 15.59 6.39 39.00
C GLY A 461 14.76 7.40 38.21
N ARG A 462 15.33 8.05 37.19
CA ARG A 462 14.64 8.98 36.30
C ARG A 462 13.64 8.24 35.41
N ASN A 463 12.37 8.60 35.51
CA ASN A 463 11.25 7.93 34.85
C ASN A 463 10.33 8.89 34.07
N GLY A 464 10.76 10.16 33.94
CA GLY A 464 9.99 11.23 33.31
C GLY A 464 9.02 11.94 34.26
N GLY A 465 9.22 11.83 35.58
CA GLY A 465 8.44 12.55 36.57
C GLY A 465 8.69 14.07 36.54
N PHE A 466 7.87 14.83 37.27
CA PHE A 466 7.89 16.30 37.23
C PHE A 466 8.76 16.95 38.31
N THR A 467 9.64 16.19 38.96
CA THR A 467 10.65 16.73 39.88
C THR A 467 12.03 16.65 39.26
N ARG A 468 12.99 17.44 39.77
CA ARG A 468 14.35 17.47 39.22
C ARG A 468 15.05 16.11 39.27
N GLU A 469 14.73 15.30 40.28
CA GLU A 469 15.28 13.97 40.53
C GLU A 469 14.65 12.90 39.63
N THR A 470 13.39 13.07 39.25
CA THR A 470 12.59 12.06 38.52
C THR A 470 12.44 12.36 37.02
N ALA A 471 12.61 13.62 36.62
CA ALA A 471 12.61 14.05 35.22
C ALA A 471 13.74 13.38 34.42
N TYR A 472 13.56 13.20 33.11
CA TYR A 472 14.66 12.73 32.27
C TYR A 472 15.78 13.77 32.19
N ASN A 473 17.04 13.33 32.13
CA ASN A 473 18.18 14.25 32.03
C ASN A 473 18.54 14.52 30.56
N GLY A 474 17.74 15.36 29.89
CA GLY A 474 17.77 15.52 28.44
C GLY A 474 16.98 14.42 27.72
N THR A 475 17.30 14.17 26.46
CA THR A 475 16.61 13.22 25.59
C THR A 475 17.60 12.32 24.83
N ASN A 476 17.14 11.14 24.42
CA ASN A 476 17.87 10.19 23.57
C ASN A 476 16.91 9.55 22.55
N ARG A 477 17.40 8.60 21.75
CA ARG A 477 16.61 7.94 20.70
C ARG A 477 15.40 7.13 21.18
N GLU A 478 15.34 6.71 22.44
CA GLU A 478 14.22 5.94 23.02
C GLU A 478 13.29 6.79 23.92
N ASN A 479 13.74 8.00 24.29
CA ASN A 479 13.04 8.96 25.13
C ASN A 479 13.05 10.34 24.43
N TYR A 480 12.47 10.38 23.24
CA TYR A 480 12.43 11.50 22.31
C TYR A 480 11.30 12.50 22.62
N TYR A 481 11.47 13.24 23.72
CA TYR A 481 10.55 14.26 24.21
C TYR A 481 11.19 15.65 24.06
N ARG A 482 10.74 16.44 23.08
CA ARG A 482 11.28 17.78 22.79
C ARG A 482 10.20 18.84 22.57
N THR A 483 8.98 18.42 22.26
CA THR A 483 7.84 19.31 21.99
C THR A 483 7.27 19.81 23.31
N PRO A 484 7.06 21.12 23.51
CA PRO A 484 6.36 21.63 24.69
C PRO A 484 5.00 20.95 24.85
N ALA A 485 4.67 20.46 26.05
CA ALA A 485 3.38 19.82 26.26
C ALA A 485 2.20 20.77 26.00
N SER A 486 2.38 22.06 26.28
CA SER A 486 1.41 23.11 26.00
C SER A 486 1.16 23.36 24.52
N PHE A 487 1.94 22.77 23.59
CA PHE A 487 1.58 22.78 22.17
C PHE A 487 0.22 22.10 21.94
N TYR A 488 -0.06 21.03 22.70
CA TYR A 488 -1.31 20.30 22.69
C TYR A 488 -2.25 20.74 23.82
N THR A 489 -3.55 20.51 23.63
CA THR A 489 -4.61 20.82 24.61
C THR A 489 -5.13 19.56 25.29
N SER A 490 -5.13 18.43 24.60
CA SER A 490 -5.41 17.10 25.15
C SER A 490 -4.50 16.06 24.49
N PHE A 491 -4.18 15.02 25.26
CA PHE A 491 -3.46 13.83 24.81
C PHE A 491 -4.39 12.64 24.53
N ASP A 492 -5.70 12.87 24.52
CA ASP A 492 -6.72 11.86 24.19
C ASP A 492 -6.65 11.53 22.69
N VAL A 493 -5.85 10.53 22.37
CA VAL A 493 -5.79 9.88 21.06
C VAL A 493 -6.24 8.43 21.21
N GLU A 494 -6.70 7.83 20.11
CA GLU A 494 -6.96 6.38 20.06
C GLU A 494 -5.72 5.62 20.56
N GLN A 495 -5.87 4.75 21.56
CA GLN A 495 -4.74 4.06 22.20
C GLN A 495 -4.60 2.64 21.67
N ASP A 496 -3.36 2.22 21.42
CA ASP A 496 -3.00 0.83 21.16
C ASP A 496 -2.06 0.32 22.27
N ASN A 497 -2.14 -0.96 22.64
CA ASN A 497 -1.25 -1.55 23.65
C ASN A 497 0.23 -1.52 23.26
N ALA A 498 0.53 -1.40 21.96
CA ALA A 498 1.88 -1.23 21.43
C ALA A 498 2.36 0.23 21.43
N ASP A 499 1.49 1.21 21.68
CA ASP A 499 1.89 2.62 21.79
C ASP A 499 2.83 2.82 22.99
N THR A 500 3.98 3.46 22.75
CA THR A 500 5.01 3.63 23.79
C THR A 500 5.08 5.05 24.37
N ALA A 501 4.39 6.01 23.74
CA ALA A 501 4.46 7.40 24.14
C ALA A 501 3.55 7.72 25.33
N LYS A 502 4.10 8.36 26.36
CA LYS A 502 3.31 8.97 27.45
C LYS A 502 2.75 10.32 26.99
N GLY A 503 1.61 10.73 27.57
CA GLY A 503 0.98 12.02 27.25
C GLY A 503 1.92 13.22 27.47
N SER A 504 2.42 13.42 28.69
CA SER A 504 3.50 14.36 28.96
C SER A 504 4.45 13.84 30.03
N VAL A 505 5.71 14.29 29.98
CA VAL A 505 6.79 13.91 30.91
C VAL A 505 7.62 15.13 31.29
N GLY A 506 8.32 15.06 32.42
CA GLY A 506 9.33 16.04 32.82
C GLY A 506 10.69 15.73 32.19
N VAL A 507 11.31 16.75 31.58
CA VAL A 507 12.66 16.67 30.99
C VAL A 507 13.49 17.85 31.49
N LEU A 508 14.73 17.60 31.90
CA LEU A 508 15.67 18.64 32.27
C LEU A 508 16.23 19.34 31.04
N ASP A 509 16.12 20.67 31.02
CA ASP A 509 16.90 21.49 30.10
C ASP A 509 18.39 21.51 30.47
N LYS A 510 19.22 22.13 29.62
CA LYS A 510 20.68 22.26 29.87
C LYS A 510 21.02 23.05 31.14
N ASN A 511 20.09 23.84 31.67
CA ASN A 511 20.27 24.59 32.91
C ASN A 511 19.79 23.78 34.14
N GLY A 512 19.20 22.59 33.92
CA GLY A 512 18.69 21.72 34.96
C GLY A 512 17.28 22.08 35.45
N ASN A 513 16.53 22.91 34.72
CA ASN A 513 15.12 23.16 35.03
C ASN A 513 14.25 22.06 34.43
N VAL A 514 13.20 21.66 35.16
CA VAL A 514 12.21 20.70 34.67
C VAL A 514 11.27 21.41 33.69
N GLN A 515 11.17 20.87 32.49
CA GLN A 515 10.26 21.31 31.44
C GLN A 515 9.24 20.20 31.16
N GLN A 516 7.97 20.57 30.99
CA GLN A 516 6.91 19.63 30.65
C GLN A 516 6.85 19.44 29.13
N MET A 517 7.12 18.22 28.68
CA MET A 517 7.27 17.90 27.25
C MET A 517 6.37 16.75 26.82
N ALA A 518 5.98 16.80 25.55
CA ALA A 518 5.32 15.74 24.82
C ALA A 518 6.30 15.06 23.86
N ALA A 519 5.96 13.84 23.46
CA ALA A 519 6.75 13.03 22.55
C ALA A 519 6.75 13.64 21.13
N SER A 520 7.93 13.76 20.52
CA SER A 520 8.16 14.52 19.29
C SER A 520 8.29 13.68 18.02
N GLY A 521 8.39 12.36 18.17
CA GLY A 521 8.51 11.41 17.07
C GLY A 521 7.27 11.33 16.18
N PRO A 522 7.33 10.52 15.11
CA PRO A 522 6.22 10.34 14.18
C PRO A 522 4.95 9.85 14.88
N ARG A 523 3.78 10.27 14.36
CA ARG A 523 2.46 9.89 14.84
C ARG A 523 1.54 9.58 13.69
N ILE A 524 0.56 8.69 13.89
CA ILE A 524 -0.50 8.46 12.91
C ILE A 524 -1.42 9.68 12.86
N ILE A 525 -1.92 10.09 14.02
CA ILE A 525 -2.76 11.27 14.23
C ILE A 525 -2.18 12.05 15.42
N THR A 526 -2.05 13.36 15.28
CA THR A 526 -1.58 14.21 16.39
C THR A 526 -2.61 14.24 17.52
N PRO A 527 -2.16 14.45 18.77
CA PRO A 527 -3.05 14.94 19.82
C PRO A 527 -3.72 16.27 19.42
N GLU A 528 -4.71 16.70 20.20
CA GLU A 528 -5.49 17.90 19.90
C GLU A 528 -4.61 19.16 19.99
N ILE A 529 -4.43 19.84 18.86
CA ILE A 529 -3.66 21.09 18.78
C ILE A 529 -4.63 22.27 18.95
N GLU A 530 -4.32 23.19 19.87
CA GLU A 530 -5.22 24.32 20.19
C GLU A 530 -5.62 25.12 18.95
N GLY A 531 -6.92 25.28 18.74
CA GLY A 531 -7.49 26.03 17.63
C GLY A 531 -7.30 25.38 16.25
N VAL A 532 -6.63 24.22 16.15
CA VAL A 532 -6.37 23.52 14.89
C VAL A 532 -7.09 22.17 14.86
N GLY A 533 -7.15 21.46 15.97
CA GLY A 533 -7.67 20.10 16.07
C GLY A 533 -6.61 19.02 15.89
N THR A 534 -7.04 17.77 15.76
CA THR A 534 -6.17 16.66 15.35
C THR A 534 -5.82 16.71 13.85
N ILE A 535 -4.65 16.16 13.50
CA ILE A 535 -4.13 16.09 12.14
C ILE A 535 -3.57 14.69 11.89
N ARG A 536 -3.96 14.07 10.77
CA ARG A 536 -3.35 12.82 10.29
C ARG A 536 -2.02 13.11 9.59
N LEU A 537 -0.98 12.39 10.00
CA LEU A 537 0.36 12.48 9.41
C LEU A 537 0.79 11.18 8.72
N ARG A 538 0.19 10.03 9.04
CA ARG A 538 0.43 8.74 8.37
C ARG A 538 -0.80 8.29 7.58
N TYR A 539 -0.58 7.98 6.32
CA TYR A 539 -1.59 7.54 5.36
C TYR A 539 -1.20 6.14 4.86
N PRO A 540 -1.75 5.07 5.46
CA PRO A 540 -1.58 3.71 4.95
C PRO A 540 -2.17 3.61 3.56
N ILE A 541 -1.36 3.21 2.59
CA ILE A 541 -1.75 3.09 1.18
C ILE A 541 -1.46 1.70 0.61
N PHE A 542 -1.27 0.72 1.48
CA PHE A 542 -0.94 -0.63 1.07
C PHE A 542 -2.07 -1.25 0.23
N PRO A 543 -1.71 -1.98 -0.84
CA PRO A 543 -2.67 -2.79 -1.57
C PRO A 543 -3.02 -4.05 -0.79
N VAL A 544 -4.20 -4.60 -1.05
CA VAL A 544 -4.68 -5.84 -0.43
C VAL A 544 -4.66 -6.96 -1.48
N HIS A 545 -4.07 -8.10 -1.14
CA HIS A 545 -3.87 -9.21 -2.08
C HIS A 545 -5.18 -9.67 -2.73
N THR A 546 -6.24 -9.81 -1.93
CA THR A 546 -7.54 -10.32 -2.39
C THR A 546 -8.32 -9.34 -3.26
N ASP A 547 -8.03 -8.03 -3.18
CA ASP A 547 -8.72 -7.00 -3.98
C ASP A 547 -8.42 -7.20 -5.48
N GLY A 548 -7.29 -7.82 -5.84
CA GLY A 548 -6.88 -8.09 -7.21
C GLY A 548 -7.51 -9.35 -7.82
N SER A 549 -8.16 -10.18 -7.00
CA SER A 549 -8.86 -11.36 -7.48
C SER A 549 -10.09 -10.97 -8.30
N THR A 550 -10.56 -11.83 -9.21
CA THR A 550 -11.79 -11.57 -9.97
C THR A 550 -12.98 -11.31 -9.04
N ILE A 551 -13.11 -12.09 -7.97
CA ILE A 551 -14.16 -11.91 -6.96
C ILE A 551 -13.99 -10.58 -6.21
N GLY A 552 -12.75 -10.22 -5.86
CA GLY A 552 -12.44 -8.96 -5.18
C GLY A 552 -12.83 -7.75 -6.02
N ARG A 553 -12.52 -7.77 -7.32
CA ARG A 553 -12.89 -6.73 -8.29
C ARG A 553 -14.40 -6.60 -8.45
N ASP A 554 -15.11 -7.71 -8.62
CA ASP A 554 -16.58 -7.70 -8.72
C ASP A 554 -17.24 -7.24 -7.42
N LEU A 555 -16.70 -7.63 -6.26
CA LEU A 555 -17.18 -7.18 -4.96
C LEU A 555 -16.93 -5.68 -4.74
N ALA A 556 -15.78 -5.16 -5.18
CA ALA A 556 -15.49 -3.73 -5.13
C ALA A 556 -16.43 -2.93 -6.04
N ALA A 557 -16.74 -3.43 -7.23
CA ALA A 557 -17.73 -2.83 -8.13
C ALA A 557 -19.14 -2.87 -7.50
N LEU A 558 -19.55 -4.00 -6.94
CA LEU A 558 -20.84 -4.13 -6.25
C LEU A 558 -20.93 -3.19 -5.04
N LYS A 559 -19.85 -3.07 -4.25
CA LYS A 559 -19.76 -2.12 -3.14
C LYS A 559 -20.00 -0.69 -3.62
N GLU A 560 -19.34 -0.28 -4.70
CA GLU A 560 -19.50 1.07 -5.26
C GLU A 560 -20.93 1.32 -5.76
N ILE A 561 -21.56 0.33 -6.40
CA ILE A 561 -22.97 0.40 -6.81
C ILE A 561 -23.88 0.55 -5.59
N VAL A 562 -23.71 -0.26 -4.54
CA VAL A 562 -24.57 -0.22 -3.35
C VAL A 562 -24.40 1.09 -2.58
N VAL A 563 -23.16 1.54 -2.37
CA VAL A 563 -22.85 2.78 -1.63
C VAL A 563 -23.32 4.01 -2.41
N ARG A 564 -23.29 3.97 -3.75
CA ARG A 564 -23.74 5.06 -4.64
C ARG A 564 -24.90 4.65 -5.52
N MET A 565 -25.90 4.00 -4.93
CA MET A 565 -27.01 3.38 -5.67
C MET A 565 -27.73 4.36 -6.60
N TYR A 566 -27.99 5.60 -6.14
CA TYR A 566 -28.58 6.64 -6.97
C TYR A 566 -27.78 6.94 -8.25
N LYS A 567 -26.44 6.89 -8.20
CA LYS A 567 -25.57 7.14 -9.36
C LYS A 567 -25.57 5.97 -10.35
N TYR A 568 -25.62 4.75 -9.83
CA TYR A 568 -25.44 3.52 -10.62
C TYR A 568 -26.73 2.72 -10.83
N GLN A 569 -27.88 3.28 -10.48
CA GLN A 569 -29.18 2.60 -10.59
C GLN A 569 -29.44 2.08 -12.01
N HIS A 570 -29.10 2.87 -13.03
CA HIS A 570 -29.21 2.50 -14.45
C HIS A 570 -28.45 1.22 -14.84
N LEU A 571 -27.43 0.81 -14.07
CA LEU A 571 -26.71 -0.46 -14.30
C LEU A 571 -27.46 -1.68 -13.75
N LEU A 572 -28.37 -1.47 -12.80
CA LEU A 572 -29.16 -2.50 -12.15
C LEU A 572 -30.56 -2.65 -12.76
N GLU A 573 -31.00 -1.64 -13.50
CA GLU A 573 -32.23 -1.69 -14.28
C GLU A 573 -32.10 -2.75 -15.38
N GLN A 574 -32.64 -3.94 -15.12
CA GLN A 574 -32.94 -4.86 -16.20
C GLN A 574 -33.93 -4.13 -17.09
N GLY A 575 -33.55 -3.83 -18.33
CA GLY A 575 -34.46 -3.31 -19.33
C GLY A 575 -35.68 -4.23 -19.40
N GLN A 576 -36.74 -3.87 -18.69
CA GLN A 576 -38.00 -4.54 -18.84
C GLN A 576 -38.41 -4.22 -20.27
N THR A 577 -38.41 -5.25 -21.11
CA THR A 577 -39.22 -5.26 -22.32
C THR A 577 -40.66 -5.32 -21.85
N VAL A 578 -41.15 -4.22 -21.27
CA VAL A 578 -42.57 -4.01 -21.06
C VAL A 578 -43.12 -3.84 -22.46
N THR A 579 -43.77 -4.87 -22.96
CA THR A 579 -44.72 -4.72 -24.06
C THR A 579 -45.87 -3.89 -23.49
N GLN A 580 -45.68 -2.57 -23.49
CA GLN A 580 -46.72 -1.63 -23.09
C GLN A 580 -47.89 -1.77 -24.07
N PRO A 581 -49.15 -1.81 -23.58
CA PRO A 581 -50.32 -1.70 -24.43
C PRO A 581 -50.25 -0.40 -25.22
N VAL A 582 -50.74 -0.42 -26.46
CA VAL A 582 -50.62 0.66 -27.47
C VAL A 582 -51.24 2.01 -27.05
N ASP A 583 -51.85 2.12 -25.86
CA ASP A 583 -52.59 3.29 -25.36
C ASP A 583 -52.18 3.73 -23.93
N ALA A 584 -50.93 3.52 -23.52
CA ALA A 584 -50.46 3.94 -22.20
C ALA A 584 -49.73 5.30 -22.21
N ASP A 585 -49.87 6.05 -21.12
CA ASP A 585 -49.18 7.32 -20.90
C ASP A 585 -47.66 7.11 -20.85
N VAL A 586 -46.91 8.08 -21.39
CA VAL A 586 -45.46 8.00 -21.52
C VAL A 586 -44.79 8.90 -20.49
N GLY A 587 -43.87 8.33 -19.72
CA GLY A 587 -43.03 9.07 -18.77
C GLY A 587 -41.78 9.67 -19.41
N PHE A 588 -41.43 10.89 -19.00
CA PHE A 588 -40.24 11.60 -19.44
C PHE A 588 -39.49 12.23 -18.27
N THR A 589 -38.15 12.24 -18.39
CA THR A 589 -37.25 12.90 -17.45
C THR A 589 -36.41 13.96 -18.17
N LEU A 590 -36.27 15.11 -17.52
CA LEU A 590 -35.38 16.21 -17.90
C LEU A 590 -33.98 15.89 -17.34
N GLY A 591 -32.95 15.88 -18.19
CA GLY A 591 -31.58 15.53 -17.75
C GLY A 591 -31.03 16.47 -16.67
N GLU A 592 -30.04 16.05 -15.88
CA GLU A 592 -29.60 16.83 -14.71
C GLU A 592 -29.07 18.24 -15.04
N THR A 593 -29.34 19.20 -14.15
CA THR A 593 -28.79 20.55 -14.26
C THR A 593 -27.27 20.58 -14.15
N TYR A 594 -26.62 21.51 -14.85
CA TYR A 594 -25.19 21.78 -14.72
C TYR A 594 -24.88 23.13 -14.03
N GLN A 595 -25.90 23.90 -13.61
CA GLN A 595 -25.72 25.18 -12.94
C GLN A 595 -25.95 25.11 -11.43
N ASN A 596 -25.20 25.93 -10.69
CA ASN A 596 -25.33 26.09 -9.24
C ASN A 596 -25.26 27.58 -8.91
N PRO A 597 -26.27 28.17 -8.22
CA PRO A 597 -27.49 27.56 -7.65
C PRO A 597 -28.58 27.24 -8.70
N PRO A 598 -29.50 26.27 -8.46
CA PRO A 598 -29.82 25.60 -7.19
C PRO A 598 -29.06 24.29 -6.89
N GLY A 599 -28.26 23.79 -7.83
CA GLY A 599 -27.51 22.53 -7.68
C GLY A 599 -28.13 21.39 -8.49
N LEU A 600 -27.44 20.24 -8.50
CA LEU A 600 -27.80 19.07 -9.31
C LEU A 600 -29.17 18.50 -8.94
N HIS A 601 -30.09 18.51 -9.89
CA HIS A 601 -31.40 17.85 -9.81
C HIS A 601 -32.01 17.63 -11.21
N ALA A 602 -33.10 16.89 -11.27
CA ALA A 602 -33.86 16.54 -12.46
C ALA A 602 -35.37 16.67 -12.18
N HIS A 603 -36.17 16.85 -13.23
CA HIS A 603 -37.63 16.85 -13.15
C HIS A 603 -38.24 15.78 -14.04
N GLU A 604 -39.43 15.34 -13.69
CA GLU A 604 -40.19 14.31 -14.41
C GLU A 604 -41.54 14.86 -14.85
N PHE A 605 -42.10 14.33 -15.94
CA PHE A 605 -43.48 14.58 -16.34
C PHE A 605 -44.05 13.41 -17.12
N THR A 606 -45.38 13.37 -17.24
CA THR A 606 -46.09 12.35 -18.01
C THR A 606 -46.85 12.99 -19.16
N VAL A 607 -46.86 12.32 -20.31
CA VAL A 607 -47.59 12.72 -21.52
C VAL A 607 -48.65 11.68 -21.80
N SER A 608 -49.88 12.13 -22.04
CA SER A 608 -50.97 11.21 -22.36
C SER A 608 -50.70 10.46 -23.67
N ALA A 609 -51.23 9.24 -23.82
CA ALA A 609 -51.09 8.49 -25.08
C ALA A 609 -51.56 9.28 -26.31
N ALA A 610 -52.62 10.09 -26.16
CA ALA A 610 -53.14 10.95 -27.23
C ALA A 610 -52.16 12.08 -27.59
N ASP A 611 -51.57 12.75 -26.60
CA ASP A 611 -50.61 13.82 -26.81
C ASP A 611 -49.27 13.30 -27.34
N HIS A 612 -48.90 12.07 -26.97
CA HIS A 612 -47.74 11.38 -27.51
C HIS A 612 -47.92 11.07 -29.00
N ALA A 613 -49.12 10.65 -29.42
CA ALA A 613 -49.43 10.48 -30.84
C ALA A 613 -49.37 11.82 -31.61
N LEU A 614 -49.76 12.94 -30.97
CA LEU A 614 -49.61 14.27 -31.57
C LEU A 614 -48.13 14.65 -31.75
N LEU A 615 -47.28 14.37 -30.77
CA LEU A 615 -45.82 14.55 -30.88
C LEU A 615 -45.22 13.75 -32.03
N LEU A 616 -45.58 12.48 -32.16
CA LEU A 616 -45.11 11.63 -33.26
C LEU A 616 -45.60 12.13 -34.63
N SER A 617 -46.72 12.84 -34.68
CA SER A 617 -47.24 13.49 -35.89
C SER A 617 -46.57 14.83 -36.23
N GLY A 618 -45.58 15.26 -35.44
CA GLY A 618 -44.84 16.52 -35.63
C GLY A 618 -45.55 17.75 -35.05
N LYS A 619 -46.43 17.57 -34.06
CA LYS A 619 -47.02 18.68 -33.30
C LYS A 619 -46.35 18.82 -31.94
N ASN A 620 -46.07 20.04 -31.54
CA ASN A 620 -45.58 20.32 -30.19
C ASN A 620 -46.71 20.32 -29.16
N ILE A 621 -46.36 19.98 -27.92
CA ILE A 621 -47.24 20.05 -26.76
C ILE A 621 -46.54 20.79 -25.61
N THR A 622 -47.32 21.32 -24.68
CA THR A 622 -46.80 21.98 -23.47
C THR A 622 -47.09 21.13 -22.25
N VAL A 623 -46.08 20.93 -21.41
CA VAL A 623 -46.13 20.12 -20.19
C VAL A 623 -45.55 20.88 -19.01
N VAL A 624 -45.99 20.55 -17.80
CA VAL A 624 -45.42 21.07 -16.56
C VAL A 624 -44.72 19.94 -15.83
N THR A 625 -43.49 20.19 -15.38
CA THR A 625 -42.67 19.19 -14.71
C THR A 625 -42.98 19.06 -13.22
N SER A 626 -42.51 17.97 -12.62
CA SER A 626 -42.62 17.69 -11.18
C SER A 626 -41.85 18.72 -10.34
N LEU A 627 -42.22 18.87 -9.07
CA LEU A 627 -41.52 19.79 -8.14
C LEU A 627 -40.21 19.15 -7.68
N ALA A 628 -39.06 19.76 -8.03
CA ALA A 628 -37.74 19.35 -7.56
C ALA A 628 -36.93 20.58 -7.13
N LEU A 629 -36.16 20.43 -6.04
CA LEU A 629 -35.42 21.54 -5.38
C LEU A 629 -36.19 22.88 -5.31
N GLY A 630 -37.49 22.80 -5.00
CA GLY A 630 -38.34 23.97 -4.73
C GLY A 630 -38.92 24.68 -5.95
N HIS A 631 -38.79 24.14 -7.18
CA HIS A 631 -39.40 24.73 -8.38
C HIS A 631 -39.84 23.68 -9.42
N THR A 632 -40.48 24.14 -10.50
CA THR A 632 -41.01 23.36 -11.64
C THR A 632 -40.74 24.13 -12.94
N HIS A 633 -40.79 23.45 -14.08
CA HIS A 633 -40.68 24.07 -15.40
C HIS A 633 -41.94 23.86 -16.25
N GLU A 634 -42.25 24.84 -17.10
CA GLU A 634 -43.17 24.68 -18.22
C GLU A 634 -42.36 24.45 -19.50
N LEU A 635 -42.48 23.25 -20.09
CA LEU A 635 -41.74 22.85 -21.28
C LEU A 635 -42.66 22.78 -22.49
N LYS A 636 -42.22 23.34 -23.61
CA LYS A 636 -42.81 23.08 -24.93
C LYS A 636 -41.96 22.03 -25.63
N ILE A 637 -42.50 20.84 -25.87
CA ILE A 637 -41.73 19.68 -26.32
C ILE A 637 -42.08 19.25 -27.74
N ASP A 638 -41.13 18.61 -28.42
CA ASP A 638 -41.25 18.11 -29.79
C ASP A 638 -40.43 16.81 -29.99
N TYR A 639 -40.69 16.12 -31.10
CA TYR A 639 -40.04 14.86 -31.48
C TYR A 639 -39.36 14.95 -32.85
N ASP A 640 -38.04 14.70 -32.87
CA ASP A 640 -37.30 14.62 -34.13
C ASP A 640 -37.44 13.22 -34.73
N SER A 641 -38.36 13.07 -35.70
CA SER A 641 -38.60 11.80 -36.40
C SER A 641 -37.40 11.29 -37.20
N SER A 642 -36.46 12.16 -37.58
CA SER A 642 -35.27 11.77 -38.35
C SER A 642 -34.14 11.22 -37.47
N ARG A 643 -34.05 11.70 -36.23
CA ARG A 643 -32.99 11.32 -35.26
C ARG A 643 -33.49 10.45 -34.11
N GLY A 644 -34.80 10.30 -33.96
CA GLY A 644 -35.43 9.39 -33.00
C GLY A 644 -35.30 9.81 -31.53
N PHE A 645 -35.31 11.11 -31.22
CA PHE A 645 -35.27 11.59 -29.84
C PHE A 645 -36.25 12.75 -29.57
N TYR A 646 -36.60 12.93 -28.30
CA TYR A 646 -37.46 13.99 -27.80
C TYR A 646 -36.62 15.13 -27.24
N PHE A 647 -37.09 16.36 -27.41
CA PHE A 647 -36.41 17.55 -26.92
C PHE A 647 -37.42 18.65 -26.58
N TYR A 648 -37.02 19.61 -25.75
CA TYR A 648 -37.80 20.83 -25.55
C TYR A 648 -37.36 21.93 -26.51
N LEU A 649 -38.34 22.64 -27.06
CA LEU A 649 -38.19 23.85 -27.87
C LEU A 649 -38.00 25.09 -27.00
N SER A 650 -38.72 25.16 -25.88
CA SER A 650 -38.60 26.23 -24.90
C SER A 650 -38.91 25.74 -23.49
N CYS A 651 -38.30 26.38 -22.51
CA CYS A 651 -38.44 26.12 -21.08
C CYS A 651 -38.73 27.44 -20.36
N ASP A 652 -39.86 27.53 -19.66
CA ASP A 652 -40.36 28.76 -19.01
C ASP A 652 -40.41 29.98 -19.95
N GLY A 653 -40.72 29.74 -21.23
CA GLY A 653 -40.76 30.77 -22.28
C GLY A 653 -39.38 31.22 -22.80
N MET A 654 -38.29 30.58 -22.37
CA MET A 654 -36.92 30.82 -22.84
C MET A 654 -36.40 29.65 -23.70
N ASP A 655 -35.38 29.90 -24.52
CA ASP A 655 -34.79 28.85 -25.37
C ASP A 655 -34.11 27.75 -24.54
N ASN A 656 -33.54 28.09 -23.38
CA ASN A 656 -32.90 27.13 -22.45
C ASN A 656 -33.52 27.29 -21.06
N CYS A 657 -33.58 26.21 -20.28
CA CYS A 657 -33.96 26.30 -18.87
C CYS A 657 -32.95 27.17 -18.09
N TRP A 658 -33.46 28.05 -17.23
CA TRP A 658 -32.65 29.04 -16.51
C TRP A 658 -31.67 28.41 -15.52
N ASP A 659 -31.93 27.20 -15.07
CA ASP A 659 -31.12 26.38 -14.16
C ASP A 659 -30.22 25.37 -14.90
N GLY A 660 -30.24 25.39 -16.24
CA GLY A 660 -29.31 24.62 -17.06
C GLY A 660 -29.68 23.16 -17.27
N HIS A 661 -30.96 22.83 -17.42
CA HIS A 661 -31.34 21.53 -17.95
C HIS A 661 -30.95 21.35 -19.43
N PRO A 662 -30.40 20.19 -19.84
CA PRO A 662 -30.08 19.91 -21.23
C PRO A 662 -31.37 19.75 -22.08
N HIS A 663 -31.30 20.16 -23.34
CA HIS A 663 -32.44 20.14 -24.28
C HIS A 663 -33.07 18.78 -24.54
N ARG A 664 -32.30 17.70 -24.40
CA ARG A 664 -32.74 16.35 -24.74
C ARG A 664 -33.51 15.72 -23.58
N LEU A 665 -34.67 15.17 -23.89
CA LEU A 665 -35.54 14.47 -22.96
C LEU A 665 -35.26 12.97 -22.99
N ILE A 666 -35.33 12.33 -21.82
CA ILE A 666 -35.16 10.89 -21.65
C ILE A 666 -36.56 10.29 -21.51
N LYS A 667 -36.90 9.32 -22.36
CA LYS A 667 -38.16 8.57 -22.27
C LYS A 667 -37.95 7.39 -21.32
N GLU A 668 -38.78 7.27 -20.29
CA GLU A 668 -38.61 6.28 -19.22
C GLU A 668 -39.34 4.96 -19.48
N PHE A 669 -40.57 5.00 -20.02
CA PHE A 669 -41.39 3.80 -20.23
C PHE A 669 -42.37 3.90 -21.41
#